data_AF-A0A9W5YAG5-F1
#
_entry.id   AF-A0A9W5YAG5-F1
#
_cell.length_a   1.000
_cell.length_b   1.000
_cell.length_c   1.000
_cell.angle_alpha   90.00
_cell.angle_beta   90.00
_cell.angle_gamma   90.00
#
_symmetry.space_group_name_H-M   'P 1'
#
loop_
_entity.id
_entity.type
_entity.pdbx_description
1 polymer ?
#
loop_
_entity_poly.entity_id
_entity_poly.type
_entity_poly.pdbx_seq_one_letter_code
_entity_poly.pdbx_strand_id
1 'polypeptide(L)'
;MNSIRVPIPKIDFNPPKYYCKRATKPFVLDGNLDKEFWDDAPFTRLFVDIEGDSKEKPYMDTQVKMLWDDDNMYFGGILYGDEIWATLTERDSVIFQDNDFEIFIDPDSDTHGYFEFEMNALNTVWDLFLTKPYRDEGGRPLNGWDIKGLQSAVKINGSINEINPDNKYWMVEVVIPFDALKEMAPKSQKPVVGDYYRVNFSRVQWHVDVIDGKYVKKDRPEENWVWSPTGLINIHYPELWGFVFFTENGEAMDIPEVEYLKWELRKYYYYEHRYYDRYGSFTTDIFALEMEMESSIYPRIEISSSSFEISCFTEDGSQQVIIYEDGRTTVSGQAEYEEKLRKVPYSFMCKMNESEQECMKFLYKYMPLSDIADYDPEVFLQFCRHSLWVKGNMPWGNIIDKDDFLNYVLQFRVNNEDIEFYSSRFYEELAPRIKGMTMEEAAIEVNYWCFEKATYQSTDSRTGSPFTVINNAYGRCGEESTFVVAALRSVGIPARQCYTPRWCHCDDNHAWVEVYTEKGWRFLGACEPENKLNHGWFRLPASKAMLIHSRVLSTCCADEVITKQTERMTEINVLSHYAKTKKIIVSIVDENECPVQDAIVRFEVVNYCEFYPIAQLKTDDHGNVTFVTGLGDLMIYVHKGKSFTYEKMDVSNKENITLILKDKTYMPTGTEKWTMVPPIGGVDEEIPYTDEESAAQKRRNDNAIDKRKNFEETFFDEITSKEKAKEYPILHEGISDCLMKARGNHKEILTFLDNTPEDELYWKVKMLRALPQKDISDVLATELEEHFTYSIKYKDDCEENIFVEYVMNPRTWIEKIRKYRKEIMEFFTEEQQRYFREEPLELRKWINSNFRLIDDKEYSNLCTSIKGMIRVRGGNKISHKIFFVAVLRSLGVPARLEKSDGKLAYHNNGKWNYIYEDNKIDKKEFGKLILTGDNNVEYYKNYTVSRFENGCYKTLDLDEIEWVDNEVEYYLEEGYYRVITANRQHDESNKVRVVHCKITSNHSTEVPLIFEKSHNEKGQVPVKDYSLITNNKEKDSLHNLLDTDNIVCWIRPGEEPTEHLLNEFIELKEKFRKLSTNVILLINNEDEYDDKTLKKACKELPELKVLIESSLELDDIYVGFNMKDCRLPLVLITHKEIAGFGWCGYQVGIGQLLIESINE
;
A
#
# COMPACT_ATOMS: atom_id res chain seq x y z
N MET A 1 -32.00 -30.50 -32.60
CA MET A 1 -31.64 -29.65 -31.45
C MET A 1 -30.63 -30.46 -30.65
N ASN A 2 -29.37 -30.02 -30.59
CA ASN A 2 -28.38 -30.72 -29.77
C ASN A 2 -28.88 -30.67 -28.31
N SER A 3 -28.93 -31.80 -27.63
CA SER A 3 -29.36 -31.86 -26.23
C SER A 3 -28.38 -31.06 -25.39
N ILE A 4 -28.86 -30.03 -24.69
CA ILE A 4 -28.07 -29.29 -23.70
C ILE A 4 -27.75 -30.27 -22.57
N ARG A 5 -26.47 -30.52 -22.27
CA ARG A 5 -26.06 -31.49 -21.25
C ARG A 5 -26.36 -31.00 -19.84
N VAL A 6 -26.13 -29.71 -19.60
CA VAL A 6 -26.35 -29.05 -18.30
C VAL A 6 -27.39 -27.95 -18.47
N PRO A 7 -28.67 -28.20 -18.14
CA PRO A 7 -29.73 -27.20 -18.26
C PRO A 7 -29.53 -26.03 -17.30
N ILE A 8 -29.78 -24.80 -17.79
CA ILE A 8 -29.74 -23.58 -16.99
C ILE A 8 -31.09 -23.40 -16.26
N PRO A 9 -31.10 -23.27 -14.92
CA PRO A 9 -32.30 -22.97 -14.15
C PRO A 9 -32.97 -21.66 -14.58
N LYS A 10 -34.31 -21.65 -14.64
CA LYS A 10 -35.10 -20.44 -14.94
C LYS A 10 -35.66 -19.81 -13.68
N ILE A 11 -34.77 -19.53 -12.73
CA ILE A 11 -35.15 -18.94 -11.44
C ILE A 11 -34.04 -18.02 -10.92
N ASP A 12 -34.43 -16.97 -10.21
CA ASP A 12 -33.49 -16.10 -9.50
C ASP A 12 -32.98 -16.77 -8.23
N PHE A 13 -31.76 -16.46 -7.83
CA PHE A 13 -31.18 -16.96 -6.58
C PHE A 13 -31.83 -16.29 -5.38
N ASN A 14 -32.86 -16.95 -4.86
CA ASN A 14 -33.56 -16.53 -3.65
C ASN A 14 -33.93 -17.75 -2.77
N PRO A 15 -32.93 -18.54 -2.33
CA PRO A 15 -33.18 -19.69 -1.49
C PRO A 15 -33.79 -19.28 -0.14
N PRO A 16 -34.79 -20.03 0.37
CA PRO A 16 -35.40 -19.73 1.65
C PRO A 16 -34.42 -19.99 2.79
N LYS A 17 -34.58 -19.23 3.89
CA LYS A 17 -33.79 -19.38 5.12
C LYS A 17 -34.65 -20.00 6.22
N TYR A 18 -34.08 -20.88 7.02
CA TYR A 18 -34.69 -21.43 8.23
C TYR A 18 -33.70 -21.33 9.40
N TYR A 19 -34.16 -20.75 10.51
CA TYR A 19 -33.35 -20.58 11.71
C TYR A 19 -33.67 -21.73 12.67
N CYS A 20 -32.87 -22.80 12.57
CA CYS A 20 -33.05 -24.03 13.32
C CYS A 20 -32.67 -23.81 14.78
N LYS A 21 -33.68 -23.82 15.65
CA LYS A 21 -33.50 -23.56 17.08
C LYS A 21 -32.98 -24.82 17.78
N ARG A 22 -32.13 -24.61 18.79
CA ARG A 22 -31.70 -25.71 19.66
C ARG A 22 -32.89 -26.27 20.46
N ALA A 23 -33.04 -27.59 20.44
CA ALA A 23 -34.06 -28.29 21.19
C ALA A 23 -33.79 -28.19 22.69
N THR A 24 -34.80 -27.76 23.46
CA THR A 24 -34.72 -27.62 24.93
C THR A 24 -35.65 -28.58 25.67
N LYS A 25 -36.46 -29.32 24.92
CA LYS A 25 -37.50 -30.21 25.42
C LYS A 25 -37.19 -31.66 25.04
N PRO A 26 -37.66 -32.67 25.80
CA PRO A 26 -37.44 -34.08 25.46
C PRO A 26 -38.13 -34.48 24.16
N PHE A 27 -37.43 -35.25 23.33
CA PHE A 27 -37.98 -35.83 22.10
C PHE A 27 -38.48 -37.26 22.34
N VAL A 28 -39.63 -37.60 21.76
CA VAL A 28 -40.17 -38.96 21.69
C VAL A 28 -40.59 -39.21 20.25
N LEU A 29 -40.01 -40.20 19.58
CA LEU A 29 -40.32 -40.50 18.18
C LEU A 29 -41.66 -41.25 18.06
N ASP A 30 -42.68 -40.60 17.50
CA ASP A 30 -44.02 -41.20 17.31
C ASP A 30 -44.75 -40.72 16.04
N GLY A 31 -44.09 -39.90 15.22
CA GLY A 31 -44.64 -39.35 13.97
C GLY A 31 -45.59 -38.17 14.20
N ASN A 32 -45.84 -37.76 15.44
CA ASN A 32 -46.83 -36.73 15.77
C ASN A 32 -46.15 -35.37 16.03
N LEU A 33 -46.57 -34.34 15.28
CA LEU A 33 -46.07 -32.98 15.46
C LEU A 33 -46.81 -32.19 16.56
N ASP A 34 -47.98 -32.67 17.00
CA ASP A 34 -48.79 -32.02 18.04
C ASP A 34 -48.28 -32.39 19.44
N LYS A 35 -47.07 -31.92 19.79
CA LYS A 35 -46.42 -32.15 21.10
C LYS A 35 -45.44 -31.03 21.46
N GLU A 36 -45.16 -30.92 22.76
CA GLU A 36 -44.37 -29.81 23.34
C GLU A 36 -43.02 -29.60 22.66
N PHE A 37 -42.35 -30.68 22.23
CA PHE A 37 -41.06 -30.63 21.55
C PHE A 37 -41.07 -29.68 20.34
N TRP A 38 -42.15 -29.69 19.56
CA TRP A 38 -42.27 -28.91 18.31
C TRP A 38 -42.90 -27.53 18.49
N ASP A 39 -43.37 -27.16 19.69
CA ASP A 39 -44.06 -25.88 19.93
C ASP A 39 -43.19 -24.66 19.61
N ASP A 40 -41.88 -24.79 19.85
CA ASP A 40 -40.90 -23.72 19.66
C ASP A 40 -40.27 -23.70 18.26
N ALA A 41 -40.65 -24.63 17.38
CA ALA A 41 -40.14 -24.73 16.02
C ALA A 41 -41.12 -24.11 15.02
N PRO A 42 -40.72 -23.06 14.26
CA PRO A 42 -41.57 -22.49 13.23
C PRO A 42 -41.76 -23.45 12.05
N PHE A 43 -42.86 -23.35 11.32
CA PHE A 43 -42.99 -24.04 10.04
C PHE A 43 -42.17 -23.33 8.95
N THR A 44 -41.66 -24.09 7.99
CA THR A 44 -41.23 -23.55 6.69
C THR A 44 -42.39 -22.84 5.99
N ARG A 45 -42.09 -22.04 4.96
CA ARG A 45 -43.12 -21.67 3.97
C ARG A 45 -43.73 -22.92 3.34
N LEU A 46 -44.95 -22.77 2.82
CA LEU A 46 -45.62 -23.80 2.02
C LEU A 46 -44.75 -24.20 0.83
N PHE A 47 -44.78 -25.48 0.50
CA PHE A 47 -44.13 -25.99 -0.70
C PHE A 47 -44.77 -25.38 -1.94
N VAL A 48 -43.95 -25.22 -2.97
CA VAL A 48 -44.33 -24.70 -4.30
C VAL A 48 -43.97 -25.73 -5.36
N ASP A 49 -44.44 -25.57 -6.59
CA ASP A 49 -43.96 -26.38 -7.70
C ASP A 49 -42.43 -26.23 -7.87
N ILE A 50 -41.73 -27.31 -8.21
CA ILE A 50 -40.27 -27.32 -8.38
C ILE A 50 -39.79 -26.33 -9.45
N GLU A 51 -40.61 -26.03 -10.46
CA GLU A 51 -40.35 -25.02 -11.48
C GLU A 51 -40.69 -23.58 -11.03
N GLY A 52 -41.05 -23.40 -9.74
CA GLY A 52 -41.33 -22.11 -9.10
C GLY A 52 -42.65 -21.47 -9.56
N ASP A 53 -42.71 -20.14 -9.51
CA ASP A 53 -43.92 -19.36 -9.84
C ASP A 53 -44.33 -19.43 -11.33
N SER A 54 -43.55 -20.14 -12.16
CA SER A 54 -43.91 -20.43 -13.56
C SER A 54 -45.06 -21.44 -13.69
N LYS A 55 -45.39 -22.14 -12.60
CA LYS A 55 -46.47 -23.12 -12.49
C LYS A 55 -47.51 -22.72 -11.44
N GLU A 56 -48.63 -23.42 -11.47
CA GLU A 56 -49.66 -23.26 -10.44
C GLU A 56 -49.15 -23.79 -9.10
N LYS A 57 -49.63 -23.17 -8.01
CA LYS A 57 -49.27 -23.64 -6.65
C LYS A 57 -49.84 -25.04 -6.41
N PRO A 58 -49.17 -25.86 -5.58
CA PRO A 58 -49.71 -27.14 -5.14
C PRO A 58 -51.14 -27.00 -4.62
N TYR A 59 -52.00 -27.95 -4.99
CA TYR A 59 -53.39 -28.00 -4.49
C TYR A 59 -53.49 -28.61 -3.09
N MET A 60 -52.37 -29.05 -2.53
CA MET A 60 -52.24 -29.66 -1.21
C MET A 60 -51.03 -29.08 -0.48
N ASP A 61 -51.28 -28.53 0.69
CA ASP A 61 -50.27 -27.87 1.50
C ASP A 61 -49.27 -28.90 2.08
N THR A 62 -47.99 -28.52 2.09
CA THR A 62 -46.92 -29.28 2.75
C THR A 62 -45.94 -28.31 3.43
N GLN A 63 -45.57 -28.59 4.67
CA GLN A 63 -44.64 -27.78 5.47
C GLN A 63 -43.81 -28.65 6.42
N VAL A 64 -42.65 -28.12 6.83
CA VAL A 64 -41.69 -28.83 7.70
C VAL A 64 -41.30 -27.96 8.90
N LYS A 65 -41.03 -28.58 10.04
CA LYS A 65 -40.37 -28.02 11.22
C LYS A 65 -39.00 -28.66 11.39
N MET A 66 -38.03 -27.90 11.89
CA MET A 66 -36.69 -28.39 12.18
C MET A 66 -36.21 -27.92 13.56
N LEU A 67 -35.53 -28.81 14.28
CA LEU A 67 -34.80 -28.53 15.52
C LEU A 67 -33.47 -29.28 15.52
N TRP A 68 -32.55 -28.91 16.40
CA TRP A 68 -31.25 -29.59 16.54
C TRP A 68 -30.77 -29.66 17.98
N ASP A 69 -29.87 -30.59 18.29
CA ASP A 69 -29.13 -30.65 19.57
C ASP A 69 -27.64 -30.98 19.34
N ASP A 70 -26.91 -31.41 20.38
CA ASP A 70 -25.48 -31.74 20.26
C ASP A 70 -25.18 -32.97 19.37
N ASP A 71 -26.18 -33.79 19.08
CA ASP A 71 -26.02 -35.10 18.45
C ASP A 71 -26.87 -35.27 17.18
N ASN A 72 -28.01 -34.60 17.08
CA ASN A 72 -29.03 -34.88 16.08
C ASN A 72 -29.64 -33.62 15.45
N MET A 73 -30.05 -33.79 14.19
CA MET A 73 -30.98 -32.91 13.50
C MET A 73 -32.35 -33.60 13.44
N TYR A 74 -33.40 -32.86 13.81
CA TYR A 74 -34.77 -33.33 13.87
C TYR A 74 -35.60 -32.65 12.77
N PHE A 75 -36.38 -33.44 12.05
CA PHE A 75 -37.32 -32.97 11.03
C PHE A 75 -38.73 -33.44 11.35
N GLY A 76 -39.69 -32.55 11.19
CA GLY A 76 -41.12 -32.84 11.37
C GLY A 76 -41.94 -32.32 10.20
N GLY A 77 -42.43 -33.18 9.32
CA GLY A 77 -43.20 -32.80 8.13
C GLY A 77 -44.69 -33.06 8.30
N ILE A 78 -45.53 -32.18 7.73
CA ILE A 78 -46.98 -32.40 7.60
C ILE A 78 -47.39 -32.26 6.13
N LEU A 79 -48.00 -33.30 5.59
CA LEU A 79 -48.45 -33.39 4.21
C LEU A 79 -49.97 -33.48 4.20
N TYR A 80 -50.65 -32.38 3.84
CA TYR A 80 -52.10 -32.34 3.73
C TYR A 80 -52.57 -33.03 2.45
N GLY A 81 -53.69 -33.74 2.53
CA GLY A 81 -54.28 -34.44 1.39
C GLY A 81 -55.20 -35.57 1.82
N ASP A 82 -56.22 -35.83 1.02
CA ASP A 82 -57.15 -36.95 1.17
C ASP A 82 -56.68 -38.22 0.42
N GLU A 83 -55.69 -38.09 -0.48
CA GLU A 83 -55.07 -39.16 -1.27
C GLU A 83 -53.83 -39.76 -0.57
N ILE A 84 -54.03 -40.44 0.57
CA ILE A 84 -52.94 -41.10 1.33
C ILE A 84 -52.67 -42.48 0.73
N TRP A 85 -51.68 -42.57 -0.15
CA TRP A 85 -51.37 -43.75 -0.96
C TRP A 85 -49.89 -44.13 -0.88
N ALA A 86 -49.60 -45.40 -0.55
CA ALA A 86 -48.26 -45.98 -0.55
C ALA A 86 -48.31 -47.51 -0.64
N THR A 87 -47.48 -48.12 -1.47
CA THR A 87 -47.48 -49.55 -1.78
C THR A 87 -46.15 -50.25 -1.49
N LEU A 88 -45.05 -49.50 -1.43
CA LEU A 88 -43.70 -50.05 -1.21
C LEU A 88 -43.45 -50.32 0.27
N THR A 89 -42.93 -51.51 0.58
CA THR A 89 -42.71 -52.00 1.96
C THR A 89 -41.30 -52.48 2.24
N GLU A 90 -40.48 -52.69 1.20
CA GLU A 90 -39.09 -53.10 1.35
C GLU A 90 -38.21 -51.85 1.47
N ARG A 91 -37.36 -51.79 2.50
CA ARG A 91 -36.33 -50.75 2.64
C ARG A 91 -35.44 -50.74 1.39
N ASP A 92 -35.03 -49.53 0.98
CA ASP A 92 -34.23 -49.26 -0.22
C ASP A 92 -34.95 -49.59 -1.54
N SER A 93 -36.29 -49.67 -1.51
CA SER A 93 -37.09 -49.53 -2.73
C SER A 93 -36.96 -48.11 -3.27
N VAL A 94 -37.10 -47.92 -4.59
CA VAL A 94 -37.16 -46.59 -5.20
C VAL A 94 -38.48 -45.92 -4.79
N ILE A 95 -38.47 -45.09 -3.75
CA ILE A 95 -39.66 -44.68 -2.99
C ILE A 95 -40.57 -43.74 -3.78
N PHE A 96 -40.01 -42.84 -4.61
CA PHE A 96 -40.79 -41.92 -5.46
C PHE A 96 -41.80 -42.58 -6.41
N GLN A 97 -41.86 -43.91 -6.51
CA GLN A 97 -42.95 -44.60 -7.22
C GLN A 97 -44.29 -44.54 -6.47
N ASP A 98 -44.29 -44.26 -5.16
CA ASP A 98 -45.45 -43.90 -4.33
C ASP A 98 -45.54 -42.37 -4.13
N ASN A 99 -46.58 -41.90 -3.42
CA ASN A 99 -46.50 -40.56 -2.82
C ASN A 99 -45.54 -40.59 -1.64
N ASP A 100 -44.61 -39.64 -1.58
CA ASP A 100 -43.55 -39.66 -0.58
C ASP A 100 -43.17 -38.28 -0.04
N PHE A 101 -42.24 -38.30 0.90
CA PHE A 101 -41.59 -37.14 1.47
C PHE A 101 -40.08 -37.34 1.45
N GLU A 102 -39.36 -36.34 0.95
CA GLU A 102 -37.92 -36.40 0.74
C GLU A 102 -37.18 -35.29 1.52
N ILE A 103 -35.97 -35.59 1.98
CA ILE A 103 -35.04 -34.66 2.64
C ILE A 103 -33.70 -34.73 1.92
N PHE A 104 -33.18 -33.55 1.57
CA PHE A 104 -31.88 -33.38 0.91
C PHE A 104 -30.96 -32.54 1.77
N ILE A 105 -29.71 -32.95 1.95
CA ILE A 105 -28.74 -32.24 2.81
C ILE A 105 -27.36 -32.19 2.15
N ASP A 106 -26.85 -30.99 1.90
CA ASP A 106 -25.46 -30.70 1.55
C ASP A 106 -24.82 -29.92 2.72
N PRO A 107 -23.96 -30.58 3.53
CA PRO A 107 -23.41 -29.97 4.76
C PRO A 107 -22.36 -28.88 4.58
N ASP A 108 -21.57 -28.87 3.49
CA ASP A 108 -20.49 -27.89 3.29
C ASP A 108 -20.78 -26.88 2.16
N SER A 109 -21.94 -27.01 1.52
CA SER A 109 -22.40 -26.16 0.42
C SER A 109 -21.47 -26.21 -0.79
N ASP A 110 -20.78 -27.32 -1.02
CA ASP A 110 -19.89 -27.49 -2.18
C ASP A 110 -20.60 -28.07 -3.42
N THR A 111 -21.89 -28.39 -3.29
CA THR A 111 -22.81 -29.05 -4.23
C THR A 111 -22.49 -30.51 -4.54
N HIS A 112 -21.52 -31.09 -3.86
CA HIS A 112 -21.09 -32.48 -3.95
C HIS A 112 -21.29 -33.17 -2.59
N GLY A 113 -21.09 -34.49 -2.57
CA GLY A 113 -21.12 -35.26 -1.32
C GLY A 113 -22.38 -35.05 -0.46
N TYR A 114 -23.55 -35.02 -1.09
CA TYR A 114 -24.81 -34.72 -0.39
C TYR A 114 -25.67 -35.97 -0.18
N PHE A 115 -26.58 -35.84 0.78
CA PHE A 115 -27.44 -36.90 1.28
C PHE A 115 -28.85 -36.72 0.77
N GLU A 116 -29.50 -37.83 0.51
CA GLU A 116 -30.90 -37.90 0.11
C GLU A 116 -31.59 -38.99 0.94
N PHE A 117 -32.79 -38.66 1.39
CA PHE A 117 -33.64 -39.50 2.20
C PHE A 117 -35.06 -39.40 1.66
N GLU A 118 -35.71 -40.53 1.40
CA GLU A 118 -37.09 -40.63 0.95
C GLU A 118 -37.88 -41.55 1.90
N MET A 119 -39.15 -41.20 2.15
CA MET A 119 -40.08 -42.10 2.83
C MET A 119 -41.51 -41.99 2.29
N ASN A 120 -42.23 -43.11 2.28
CA ASN A 120 -43.66 -43.11 1.99
C ASN A 120 -44.50 -43.15 3.28
N ALA A 121 -45.83 -43.07 3.14
CA ALA A 121 -46.76 -43.09 4.27
C ALA A 121 -46.78 -44.40 5.08
N LEU A 122 -46.11 -45.47 4.61
CA LEU A 122 -45.90 -46.71 5.38
C LEU A 122 -44.66 -46.65 6.29
N ASN A 123 -43.94 -45.53 6.30
CA ASN A 123 -42.62 -45.39 6.94
C ASN A 123 -41.57 -46.32 6.31
N THR A 124 -41.74 -46.69 5.04
CA THR A 124 -40.71 -47.37 4.25
C THR A 124 -39.71 -46.33 3.80
N VAL A 125 -38.42 -46.55 4.11
CA VAL A 125 -37.35 -45.59 3.90
C VAL A 125 -36.41 -46.05 2.80
N TRP A 126 -35.92 -45.10 2.02
CA TRP A 126 -34.74 -45.23 1.18
C TRP A 126 -33.82 -44.03 1.43
N ASP A 127 -32.55 -44.29 1.68
CA ASP A 127 -31.55 -43.26 1.88
C ASP A 127 -30.32 -43.59 1.04
N LEU A 128 -29.70 -42.54 0.51
CA LEU A 128 -28.56 -42.69 -0.39
C LEU A 128 -27.63 -41.48 -0.30
N PHE A 129 -26.45 -41.68 -0.87
CA PHE A 129 -25.41 -40.67 -0.96
C PHE A 129 -25.07 -40.39 -2.42
N LEU A 130 -25.00 -39.11 -2.78
CA LEU A 130 -24.53 -38.65 -4.08
C LEU A 130 -23.18 -37.98 -3.95
N THR A 131 -22.18 -38.55 -4.61
CA THR A 131 -20.85 -37.92 -4.69
C THR A 131 -20.88 -36.63 -5.50
N LYS A 132 -21.79 -36.54 -6.50
CA LYS A 132 -21.99 -35.39 -7.38
C LYS A 132 -23.37 -35.43 -8.04
N PRO A 133 -23.90 -34.29 -8.52
CA PRO A 133 -25.19 -34.26 -9.22
C PRO A 133 -25.24 -35.10 -10.50
N TYR A 134 -26.44 -35.58 -10.87
CA TYR A 134 -26.67 -36.39 -12.07
C TYR A 134 -26.25 -35.69 -13.38
N ARG A 135 -26.43 -34.37 -13.47
CA ARG A 135 -26.10 -33.57 -14.66
C ARG A 135 -24.59 -33.51 -14.95
N ASP A 136 -23.77 -33.68 -13.91
CA ASP A 136 -22.31 -33.51 -13.96
C ASP A 136 -21.62 -34.82 -14.33
N GLU A 137 -21.74 -35.20 -15.61
CA GLU A 137 -21.16 -36.41 -16.19
C GLU A 137 -21.74 -37.74 -15.65
N GLY A 138 -23.03 -37.73 -15.30
CA GLY A 138 -23.75 -38.94 -14.90
C GLY A 138 -23.39 -39.42 -13.49
N GLY A 139 -23.44 -38.51 -12.52
CA GLY A 139 -23.35 -38.82 -11.08
C GLY A 139 -24.17 -40.08 -10.75
N ARG A 140 -23.61 -40.94 -9.89
CA ARG A 140 -24.23 -42.23 -9.56
C ARG A 140 -24.58 -42.26 -8.08
N PRO A 141 -25.79 -42.69 -7.73
CA PRO A 141 -26.18 -42.80 -6.33
C PRO A 141 -25.52 -44.03 -5.71
N LEU A 142 -25.04 -43.90 -4.48
CA LEU A 142 -24.55 -45.03 -3.70
C LEU A 142 -25.69 -45.64 -2.89
N ASN A 143 -26.54 -46.43 -3.55
CA ASN A 143 -27.72 -47.05 -2.91
C ASN A 143 -27.40 -48.08 -1.81
N GLY A 144 -26.13 -48.51 -1.69
CA GLY A 144 -25.70 -49.44 -0.63
C GLY A 144 -25.20 -48.72 0.63
N TRP A 145 -25.35 -47.40 0.70
CA TRP A 145 -24.96 -46.58 1.83
C TRP A 145 -26.20 -46.22 2.67
N ASP A 146 -26.09 -46.31 3.99
CA ASP A 146 -27.15 -45.94 4.93
C ASP A 146 -26.71 -44.78 5.85
N ILE A 147 -27.65 -43.89 6.18
CA ILE A 147 -27.54 -42.91 7.26
C ILE A 147 -27.50 -43.66 8.60
N LYS A 148 -26.30 -43.78 9.16
CA LYS A 148 -26.11 -44.50 10.43
C LYS A 148 -26.85 -43.84 11.59
N GLY A 149 -27.73 -44.61 12.23
CA GLY A 149 -28.49 -44.16 13.40
C GLY A 149 -29.75 -43.36 13.05
N LEU A 150 -30.14 -43.33 11.77
CA LEU A 150 -31.41 -42.79 11.29
C LEU A 150 -32.60 -43.39 12.04
N GLN A 151 -33.55 -42.54 12.40
CA GLN A 151 -34.82 -42.96 13.00
C GLN A 151 -35.97 -42.22 12.33
N SER A 152 -37.09 -42.90 12.09
CA SER A 152 -38.26 -42.30 11.49
C SER A 152 -39.58 -42.87 12.01
N ALA A 153 -40.64 -42.05 11.98
CA ALA A 153 -42.00 -42.48 12.31
C ALA A 153 -43.03 -41.69 11.50
N VAL A 154 -44.18 -42.32 11.24
CA VAL A 154 -45.31 -41.74 10.51
C VAL A 154 -46.58 -41.78 11.35
N LYS A 155 -47.34 -40.68 11.35
CA LYS A 155 -48.68 -40.60 11.93
C LYS A 155 -49.70 -40.21 10.86
N ILE A 156 -50.75 -41.00 10.72
CA ILE A 156 -51.81 -40.76 9.72
C ILE A 156 -53.09 -40.27 10.40
N ASN A 157 -53.69 -39.21 9.85
CA ASN A 157 -55.05 -38.79 10.17
C ASN A 157 -55.98 -39.20 9.02
N GLY A 158 -56.57 -40.40 9.17
CA GLY A 158 -57.30 -41.10 8.12
C GLY A 158 -56.92 -42.58 8.05
N SER A 159 -56.96 -43.14 6.85
CA SER A 159 -56.64 -44.54 6.54
C SER A 159 -55.78 -44.62 5.28
N ILE A 160 -54.67 -45.36 5.34
CA ILE A 160 -53.75 -45.53 4.21
C ILE A 160 -54.31 -46.50 3.18
N ASN A 161 -54.18 -46.18 1.89
CA ASN A 161 -54.68 -46.99 0.76
C ASN A 161 -56.19 -47.26 0.75
N GLU A 162 -56.95 -46.54 1.58
CA GLU A 162 -58.40 -46.65 1.68
C GLU A 162 -59.05 -45.29 1.37
N ILE A 163 -60.13 -45.33 0.59
CA ILE A 163 -60.87 -44.12 0.22
C ILE A 163 -61.77 -43.76 1.38
N ASN A 164 -61.32 -42.80 2.18
CA ASN A 164 -62.00 -42.38 3.40
C ASN A 164 -62.21 -40.85 3.39
N PRO A 165 -63.44 -40.34 3.53
CA PRO A 165 -63.69 -38.89 3.59
C PRO A 165 -63.03 -38.20 4.80
N ASP A 166 -62.63 -38.97 5.81
CA ASP A 166 -61.89 -38.49 6.98
C ASP A 166 -60.38 -38.41 6.75
N ASN A 167 -59.86 -38.80 5.58
CA ASN A 167 -58.46 -38.55 5.23
C ASN A 167 -58.20 -37.05 5.18
N LYS A 168 -57.15 -36.59 5.87
CA LYS A 168 -56.78 -35.16 5.94
C LYS A 168 -55.30 -34.90 5.73
N TYR A 169 -54.44 -35.69 6.35
CA TYR A 169 -53.00 -35.53 6.28
C TYR A 169 -52.27 -36.76 6.83
N TRP A 170 -50.97 -36.81 6.56
CA TRP A 170 -50.02 -37.62 7.30
C TRP A 170 -48.85 -36.75 7.76
N MET A 171 -48.30 -37.09 8.91
CA MET A 171 -47.16 -36.43 9.53
C MET A 171 -45.99 -37.40 9.60
N VAL A 172 -44.79 -36.85 9.51
CA VAL A 172 -43.54 -37.59 9.56
C VAL A 172 -42.61 -36.98 10.58
N GLU A 173 -41.84 -37.81 11.26
CA GLU A 173 -40.70 -37.40 12.07
C GLU A 173 -39.46 -38.15 11.62
N VAL A 174 -38.35 -37.43 11.46
CA VAL A 174 -37.05 -38.00 11.07
C VAL A 174 -35.97 -37.43 11.99
N VAL A 175 -35.11 -38.32 12.49
CA VAL A 175 -33.93 -37.97 13.28
C VAL A 175 -32.69 -38.42 12.53
N ILE A 176 -31.82 -37.47 12.21
CA ILE A 176 -30.55 -37.71 11.53
C ILE A 176 -29.40 -37.34 12.48
N PRO A 177 -28.59 -38.32 12.93
CA PRO A 177 -27.43 -38.03 13.74
C PRO A 177 -26.35 -37.27 12.96
N PHE A 178 -25.75 -36.24 13.56
CA PHE A 178 -24.65 -35.50 12.92
C PHE A 178 -23.41 -36.37 12.67
N ASP A 179 -23.23 -37.45 13.43
CA ASP A 179 -22.15 -38.40 13.19
C ASP A 179 -22.22 -39.09 11.82
N ALA A 180 -23.41 -39.17 11.20
CA ALA A 180 -23.58 -39.67 9.84
C ALA A 180 -23.27 -38.60 8.77
N LEU A 181 -23.42 -37.32 9.09
CA LEU A 181 -23.24 -36.19 8.16
C LEU A 181 -21.84 -35.59 8.22
N LYS A 182 -21.17 -35.66 9.39
CA LYS A 182 -19.95 -34.89 9.67
C LYS A 182 -18.78 -35.20 8.74
N GLU A 183 -18.75 -36.35 8.05
CA GLU A 183 -17.63 -36.67 7.14
C GLU A 183 -17.57 -35.69 5.96
N MET A 184 -18.75 -35.24 5.49
CA MET A 184 -18.90 -34.24 4.42
C MET A 184 -19.12 -32.82 4.95
N ALA A 185 -19.15 -32.64 6.28
CA ALA A 185 -19.29 -31.33 6.87
C ALA A 185 -17.95 -30.56 6.90
N PRO A 186 -17.97 -29.22 6.95
CA PRO A 186 -16.76 -28.42 7.07
C PRO A 186 -15.87 -28.89 8.23
N LYS A 187 -14.56 -29.08 7.95
CA LYS A 187 -13.55 -29.55 8.92
C LYS A 187 -13.84 -30.92 9.56
N SER A 188 -14.78 -31.68 8.98
CA SER A 188 -15.27 -32.96 9.48
C SER A 188 -15.83 -32.91 10.91
N GLN A 189 -16.56 -31.84 11.25
CA GLN A 189 -17.11 -31.58 12.58
C GLN A 189 -18.64 -31.52 12.59
N LYS A 190 -19.24 -31.65 13.78
CA LYS A 190 -20.66 -31.38 14.02
C LYS A 190 -20.91 -29.86 13.96
N PRO A 191 -22.12 -29.40 13.59
CA PRO A 191 -22.39 -27.98 13.50
C PRO A 191 -22.35 -27.31 14.87
N VAL A 192 -21.84 -26.08 14.90
CA VAL A 192 -21.93 -25.18 16.05
C VAL A 192 -22.89 -24.02 15.73
N VAL A 193 -23.27 -23.25 16.76
CA VAL A 193 -24.09 -22.05 16.57
C VAL A 193 -23.41 -21.11 15.57
N GLY A 194 -24.14 -20.74 14.52
CA GLY A 194 -23.63 -19.94 13.41
C GLY A 194 -23.37 -20.72 12.12
N ASP A 195 -23.21 -22.04 12.19
CA ASP A 195 -23.07 -22.88 10.99
C ASP A 195 -24.41 -23.00 10.24
N TYR A 196 -24.34 -23.43 8.98
CA TYR A 196 -25.54 -23.69 8.17
C TYR A 196 -25.32 -24.86 7.22
N TYR A 197 -26.39 -25.58 6.90
CA TYR A 197 -26.43 -26.58 5.83
C TYR A 197 -27.35 -26.13 4.70
N ARG A 198 -27.09 -26.62 3.49
CA ARG A 198 -28.01 -26.50 2.35
C ARG A 198 -29.01 -27.65 2.46
N VAL A 199 -30.29 -27.34 2.57
CA VAL A 199 -31.35 -28.33 2.78
C VAL A 199 -32.51 -28.07 1.84
N ASN A 200 -33.08 -29.14 1.28
CA ASN A 200 -34.36 -29.05 0.60
C ASN A 200 -35.28 -30.20 1.00
N PHE A 201 -36.54 -30.02 0.68
CA PHE A 201 -37.57 -31.01 0.89
C PHE A 201 -38.38 -31.15 -0.38
N SER A 202 -38.83 -32.37 -0.67
CA SER A 202 -39.76 -32.65 -1.75
C SER A 202 -40.94 -33.44 -1.23
N ARG A 203 -42.08 -33.25 -1.89
CA ARG A 203 -43.20 -34.16 -1.89
C ARG A 203 -43.42 -34.58 -3.33
N VAL A 204 -43.21 -35.86 -3.62
CA VAL A 204 -43.65 -36.43 -4.89
C VAL A 204 -45.12 -36.77 -4.76
N GLN A 205 -45.94 -36.16 -5.62
CA GLN A 205 -47.38 -36.37 -5.66
C GLN A 205 -47.79 -37.00 -6.98
N TRP A 206 -48.11 -38.28 -6.94
CA TRP A 206 -48.81 -38.97 -8.00
C TRP A 206 -50.31 -38.74 -7.90
N HIS A 207 -50.93 -38.64 -9.06
CA HIS A 207 -52.38 -38.66 -9.15
C HIS A 207 -52.87 -40.09 -9.23
N VAL A 208 -53.93 -40.37 -8.49
CA VAL A 208 -54.57 -41.68 -8.46
C VAL A 208 -56.02 -41.56 -8.93
N ASP A 209 -56.51 -42.60 -9.60
CA ASP A 209 -57.94 -42.80 -9.82
C ASP A 209 -58.49 -43.76 -8.77
N VAL A 210 -59.79 -43.63 -8.51
CA VAL A 210 -60.56 -44.56 -7.71
C VAL A 210 -61.16 -45.62 -8.63
N ILE A 211 -60.60 -46.83 -8.61
CA ILE A 211 -61.11 -47.98 -9.37
C ILE A 211 -61.38 -49.12 -8.38
N ASP A 212 -62.63 -49.62 -8.36
CA ASP A 212 -63.07 -50.69 -7.46
C ASP A 212 -62.75 -50.44 -5.97
N GLY A 213 -62.83 -49.17 -5.54
CA GLY A 213 -62.58 -48.77 -4.15
C GLY A 213 -61.10 -48.70 -3.76
N LYS A 214 -60.18 -48.75 -4.73
CA LYS A 214 -58.73 -48.65 -4.52
C LYS A 214 -58.12 -47.51 -5.32
N TYR A 215 -57.03 -46.96 -4.82
CA TYR A 215 -56.19 -46.04 -5.57
C TYR A 215 -55.42 -46.78 -6.67
N VAL A 216 -55.48 -46.26 -7.89
CA VAL A 216 -54.71 -46.73 -9.04
C VAL A 216 -53.97 -45.55 -9.65
N LYS A 217 -52.64 -45.64 -9.73
CA LYS A 217 -51.76 -44.61 -10.29
C LYS A 217 -52.17 -44.25 -11.73
N LYS A 218 -52.29 -42.95 -12.03
CA LYS A 218 -52.56 -42.45 -13.38
C LYS A 218 -51.33 -42.55 -14.28
N ASP A 219 -51.55 -42.73 -15.58
CA ASP A 219 -50.51 -42.68 -16.61
C ASP A 219 -50.20 -41.22 -17.00
N ARG A 220 -49.69 -40.45 -16.03
CA ARG A 220 -49.16 -39.09 -16.20
C ARG A 220 -47.98 -38.89 -15.24
N PRO A 221 -47.02 -37.99 -15.52
CA PRO A 221 -45.94 -37.69 -14.60
C PRO A 221 -46.44 -37.21 -13.24
N GLU A 222 -45.62 -37.47 -12.23
CA GLU A 222 -45.71 -36.95 -10.88
C GLU A 222 -45.57 -35.43 -10.86
N GLU A 223 -46.17 -34.81 -9.83
CA GLU A 223 -45.91 -33.42 -9.48
C GLU A 223 -44.89 -33.39 -8.34
N ASN A 224 -43.87 -32.53 -8.49
CA ASN A 224 -42.80 -32.38 -7.50
C ASN A 224 -42.99 -31.04 -6.81
N TRP A 225 -43.33 -31.08 -5.52
CA TRP A 225 -43.55 -29.88 -4.72
C TRP A 225 -42.47 -29.74 -3.67
N VAL A 226 -41.86 -28.57 -3.57
CA VAL A 226 -40.60 -28.40 -2.83
C VAL A 226 -40.62 -27.16 -1.97
N TRP A 227 -39.78 -27.15 -0.93
CA TRP A 227 -39.59 -25.96 -0.09
C TRP A 227 -38.80 -24.86 -0.82
N SER A 228 -37.71 -25.24 -1.50
CA SER A 228 -36.90 -24.37 -2.36
C SER A 228 -37.01 -24.80 -3.82
N PRO A 229 -37.67 -24.02 -4.70
CA PRO A 229 -37.77 -24.34 -6.11
C PRO A 229 -36.41 -24.25 -6.80
N THR A 230 -36.16 -25.17 -7.75
CA THR A 230 -34.92 -25.19 -8.55
C THR A 230 -35.14 -24.62 -9.96
N GLY A 231 -36.39 -24.33 -10.36
CA GLY A 231 -36.71 -23.77 -11.68
C GLY A 231 -36.65 -24.77 -12.83
N LEU A 232 -36.45 -26.07 -12.52
CA LEU A 232 -36.41 -27.20 -13.43
C LEU A 232 -37.04 -28.41 -12.72
N ILE A 233 -37.59 -29.38 -13.44
CA ILE A 233 -38.00 -30.68 -12.85
C ILE A 233 -36.74 -31.52 -12.56
N ASN A 234 -35.94 -31.05 -11.61
CA ASN A 234 -34.71 -31.69 -11.12
C ASN A 234 -34.34 -31.08 -9.76
N ILE A 235 -34.47 -31.87 -8.69
CA ILE A 235 -34.16 -31.43 -7.33
C ILE A 235 -32.64 -31.35 -7.07
N HIS A 236 -31.84 -32.09 -7.84
CA HIS A 236 -30.40 -32.26 -7.64
C HIS A 236 -29.59 -31.04 -8.09
N TYR A 237 -30.05 -29.83 -7.81
CA TYR A 237 -29.34 -28.56 -7.94
C TYR A 237 -29.09 -27.98 -6.52
N PRO A 238 -28.14 -28.53 -5.74
CA PRO A 238 -27.92 -28.12 -4.36
C PRO A 238 -27.59 -26.63 -4.20
N GLU A 239 -27.02 -26.02 -5.24
CA GLU A 239 -26.80 -24.58 -5.29
C GLU A 239 -28.09 -23.76 -5.10
N LEU A 240 -29.29 -24.32 -5.32
CA LEU A 240 -30.58 -23.63 -5.17
C LEU A 240 -31.40 -24.08 -3.94
N TRP A 241 -30.86 -24.97 -3.10
CA TRP A 241 -31.55 -25.44 -1.89
C TRP A 241 -31.71 -24.34 -0.84
N GLY A 242 -32.50 -24.55 0.21
CA GLY A 242 -32.65 -23.59 1.30
C GLY A 242 -31.45 -23.58 2.25
N PHE A 243 -31.29 -22.51 3.02
CA PHE A 243 -30.29 -22.42 4.08
C PHE A 243 -30.92 -22.75 5.42
N VAL A 244 -30.36 -23.72 6.14
CA VAL A 244 -30.75 -24.04 7.52
C VAL A 244 -29.62 -23.64 8.45
N PHE A 245 -29.80 -22.53 9.17
CA PHE A 245 -28.84 -22.01 10.14
C PHE A 245 -29.04 -22.64 11.50
N PHE A 246 -27.96 -23.12 12.12
CA PHE A 246 -27.97 -23.64 13.48
C PHE A 246 -27.84 -22.49 14.48
N THR A 247 -28.92 -22.27 15.23
CA THR A 247 -29.07 -21.10 16.14
C THR A 247 -29.34 -21.57 17.56
N GLU A 248 -29.03 -20.71 18.53
CA GLU A 248 -29.36 -21.01 19.92
C GLU A 248 -30.86 -20.81 20.17
N ASN A 249 -31.41 -19.68 19.71
CA ASN A 249 -32.78 -19.24 20.03
C ASN A 249 -33.64 -18.88 18.81
N GLY A 250 -33.22 -19.22 17.59
CA GLY A 250 -33.93 -18.85 16.36
C GLY A 250 -33.65 -17.43 15.90
N GLU A 251 -32.53 -16.84 16.33
CA GLU A 251 -32.06 -15.55 15.85
C GLU A 251 -31.84 -15.53 14.33
N ALA A 252 -32.17 -14.40 13.70
CA ALA A 252 -32.01 -14.26 12.25
C ALA A 252 -30.53 -14.18 11.86
N MET A 253 -30.16 -14.90 10.81
CA MET A 253 -28.85 -14.86 10.17
C MET A 253 -28.97 -14.55 8.68
N ASP A 254 -27.92 -13.97 8.12
CA ASP A 254 -27.82 -13.68 6.70
C ASP A 254 -26.96 -14.71 5.97
N ILE A 255 -27.26 -14.89 4.69
CA ILE A 255 -26.48 -15.77 3.81
C ILE A 255 -25.08 -15.13 3.66
N PRO A 256 -24.00 -15.89 3.90
CA PRO A 256 -22.65 -15.36 3.73
C PRO A 256 -22.40 -14.87 2.30
N GLU A 257 -21.63 -13.80 2.15
CA GLU A 257 -21.24 -13.23 0.85
C GLU A 257 -20.69 -14.30 -0.13
N VAL A 258 -19.89 -15.25 0.40
CA VAL A 258 -19.29 -16.33 -0.40
C VAL A 258 -20.33 -17.19 -1.13
N GLU A 259 -21.54 -17.35 -0.59
CA GLU A 259 -22.60 -18.14 -1.23
C GLU A 259 -23.24 -17.39 -2.40
N TYR A 260 -23.38 -16.07 -2.29
CA TYR A 260 -23.76 -15.23 -3.43
C TYR A 260 -22.68 -15.28 -4.51
N LEU A 261 -21.40 -15.27 -4.13
CA LEU A 261 -20.29 -15.39 -5.07
C LEU A 261 -20.25 -16.77 -5.76
N LYS A 262 -20.50 -17.87 -5.03
CA LYS A 262 -20.68 -19.21 -5.60
C LYS A 262 -21.79 -19.22 -6.66
N TRP A 263 -22.90 -18.52 -6.41
CA TRP A 263 -23.97 -18.39 -7.39
C TRP A 263 -23.54 -17.61 -8.64
N GLU A 264 -22.85 -16.48 -8.49
CA GLU A 264 -22.33 -15.73 -9.64
C GLU A 264 -21.39 -16.61 -10.49
N LEU A 265 -20.48 -17.35 -9.85
CA LEU A 265 -19.60 -18.31 -10.52
C LEU A 265 -20.38 -19.45 -11.19
N ARG A 266 -21.49 -19.90 -10.58
CA ARG A 266 -22.38 -20.94 -11.13
C ARG A 266 -22.96 -20.53 -12.47
N LYS A 267 -23.30 -19.24 -12.66
CA LYS A 267 -23.77 -18.73 -13.95
C LYS A 267 -22.74 -19.03 -15.03
N TYR A 268 -21.48 -18.67 -14.82
CA TYR A 268 -20.40 -18.95 -15.78
C TYR A 268 -20.22 -20.44 -16.05
N TYR A 269 -20.27 -21.28 -15.01
CA TYR A 269 -20.22 -22.74 -15.18
C TYR A 269 -21.30 -23.25 -16.15
N TYR A 270 -22.54 -22.74 -16.06
CA TYR A 270 -23.60 -23.15 -16.99
C TYR A 270 -23.30 -22.72 -18.44
N TYR A 271 -22.77 -21.51 -18.62
CA TYR A 271 -22.44 -21.00 -19.95
C TYR A 271 -21.19 -21.66 -20.55
N GLU A 272 -20.19 -22.05 -19.76
CA GLU A 272 -19.06 -22.87 -20.21
C GLU A 272 -19.54 -24.21 -20.77
N HIS A 273 -20.46 -24.91 -20.07
CA HIS A 273 -21.04 -26.15 -20.59
C HIS A 273 -21.88 -25.94 -21.84
N ARG A 274 -22.65 -24.85 -21.92
CA ARG A 274 -23.39 -24.47 -23.14
C ARG A 274 -22.44 -24.16 -24.31
N TYR A 275 -21.33 -23.49 -24.03
CA TYR A 275 -20.29 -23.20 -25.01
C TYR A 275 -19.64 -24.50 -25.51
N TYR A 276 -19.29 -25.42 -24.61
CA TYR A 276 -18.79 -26.75 -24.96
C TYR A 276 -19.78 -27.54 -25.81
N ASP A 277 -21.07 -27.53 -25.48
CA ASP A 277 -22.11 -28.22 -26.26
C ASP A 277 -22.23 -27.70 -27.70
N ARG A 278 -21.85 -26.44 -27.93
CA ARG A 278 -21.89 -25.79 -29.23
C ARG A 278 -20.59 -25.95 -30.02
N TYR A 279 -19.44 -25.86 -29.36
CA TYR A 279 -18.14 -25.72 -30.03
C TYR A 279 -17.17 -26.89 -29.75
N GLY A 280 -17.45 -27.74 -28.76
CA GLY A 280 -16.63 -28.91 -28.40
C GLY A 280 -15.39 -28.59 -27.57
N SER A 281 -15.27 -27.37 -27.04
CA SER A 281 -14.20 -26.92 -26.14
C SER A 281 -14.72 -25.91 -25.14
N PHE A 282 -14.01 -25.70 -24.03
CA PHE A 282 -14.23 -24.59 -23.09
C PHE A 282 -13.50 -23.32 -23.58
N THR A 283 -13.80 -22.17 -22.99
CA THR A 283 -13.17 -20.87 -23.35
C THR A 283 -12.60 -20.16 -22.12
N THR A 284 -11.55 -19.37 -22.29
CA THR A 284 -11.10 -18.42 -21.25
C THR A 284 -11.73 -17.04 -21.44
N ASP A 285 -12.42 -16.82 -22.56
CA ASP A 285 -13.02 -15.55 -22.92
C ASP A 285 -14.47 -15.49 -22.42
N ILE A 286 -14.67 -14.71 -21.36
CA ILE A 286 -15.98 -14.46 -20.75
C ILE A 286 -16.97 -13.80 -21.73
N PHE A 287 -16.51 -13.05 -22.72
CA PHE A 287 -17.37 -12.38 -23.68
C PHE A 287 -17.88 -13.35 -24.75
N ALA A 288 -17.10 -14.40 -25.05
CA ALA A 288 -17.51 -15.47 -25.96
C ALA A 288 -18.62 -16.37 -25.39
N LEU A 289 -18.90 -16.29 -24.09
CA LEU A 289 -19.95 -17.07 -23.43
C LEU A 289 -21.37 -16.61 -23.76
N GLU A 290 -21.55 -15.39 -24.31
CA GLU A 290 -22.85 -14.83 -24.69
C GLU A 290 -23.90 -14.97 -23.57
N MET A 291 -23.53 -14.62 -22.33
CA MET A 291 -24.37 -14.85 -21.15
C MET A 291 -25.69 -14.04 -21.22
N GLU A 292 -26.82 -14.73 -21.03
CA GLU A 292 -28.15 -14.09 -20.94
C GLU A 292 -28.48 -13.66 -19.50
N MET A 293 -27.86 -14.30 -18.51
CA MET A 293 -27.98 -13.93 -17.10
C MET A 293 -26.96 -12.85 -16.78
N GLU A 294 -27.42 -11.71 -16.26
CA GLU A 294 -26.53 -10.65 -15.78
C GLU A 294 -25.65 -11.18 -14.63
N SER A 295 -24.36 -10.84 -14.69
CA SER A 295 -23.37 -11.13 -13.66
C SER A 295 -22.83 -9.82 -13.10
N SER A 296 -22.60 -9.77 -11.79
CA SER A 296 -21.98 -8.61 -11.13
C SER A 296 -20.45 -8.73 -11.01
N ILE A 297 -19.90 -9.88 -11.41
CA ILE A 297 -18.47 -10.19 -11.27
C ILE A 297 -17.81 -10.41 -12.62
N TYR A 298 -16.49 -10.37 -12.62
CA TYR A 298 -15.65 -10.81 -13.73
C TYR A 298 -14.69 -11.87 -13.22
N PRO A 299 -15.01 -13.17 -13.32
CA PRO A 299 -14.14 -14.19 -12.76
C PRO A 299 -12.98 -14.52 -13.71
N ARG A 300 -11.95 -15.14 -13.15
CA ARG A 300 -10.87 -15.76 -13.91
C ARG A 300 -11.31 -17.14 -14.36
N ILE A 301 -11.13 -17.45 -15.64
CA ILE A 301 -11.34 -18.78 -16.19
C ILE A 301 -10.00 -19.37 -16.63
N GLU A 302 -9.68 -20.55 -16.14
CA GLU A 302 -8.56 -21.37 -16.59
C GLU A 302 -9.12 -22.63 -17.24
N ILE A 303 -8.59 -23.02 -18.41
CA ILE A 303 -9.05 -24.21 -19.12
C ILE A 303 -7.89 -25.18 -19.34
N SER A 304 -8.23 -26.46 -19.37
CA SER A 304 -7.40 -27.53 -19.89
C SER A 304 -8.03 -28.11 -21.17
N SER A 305 -7.49 -29.21 -21.70
CA SER A 305 -8.09 -29.89 -22.85
C SER A 305 -9.50 -30.43 -22.60
N SER A 306 -9.92 -30.60 -21.35
CA SER A 306 -11.17 -31.27 -20.99
C SER A 306 -11.84 -30.80 -19.70
N SER A 307 -11.36 -29.73 -19.07
CA SER A 307 -11.86 -29.22 -17.79
C SER A 307 -11.62 -27.71 -17.71
N PHE A 308 -12.28 -27.03 -16.78
CA PHE A 308 -12.07 -25.62 -16.47
C PHE A 308 -12.12 -25.38 -14.96
N GLU A 309 -11.48 -24.30 -14.53
CA GLU A 309 -11.60 -23.71 -13.20
C GLU A 309 -12.04 -22.25 -13.37
N ILE A 310 -13.09 -21.85 -12.65
CA ILE A 310 -13.53 -20.45 -12.61
C ILE A 310 -13.37 -19.94 -11.18
N SER A 311 -12.69 -18.82 -11.00
CA SER A 311 -12.42 -18.28 -9.67
C SER A 311 -12.62 -16.78 -9.55
N CYS A 312 -13.00 -16.31 -8.37
CA CYS A 312 -13.16 -14.91 -8.04
C CYS A 312 -12.84 -14.67 -6.56
N PHE A 313 -12.31 -13.49 -6.23
CA PHE A 313 -12.17 -13.08 -4.84
C PHE A 313 -13.47 -12.47 -4.30
N THR A 314 -13.68 -12.57 -2.99
CA THR A 314 -14.68 -11.79 -2.24
C THR A 314 -14.40 -10.29 -2.37
N GLU A 315 -15.39 -9.43 -2.10
CA GLU A 315 -15.27 -7.98 -2.25
C GLU A 315 -14.13 -7.40 -1.40
N ASP A 316 -13.89 -7.97 -0.22
CA ASP A 316 -12.79 -7.61 0.67
C ASP A 316 -11.43 -8.23 0.30
N GLY A 317 -11.39 -9.13 -0.69
CA GLY A 317 -10.20 -9.85 -1.13
C GLY A 317 -9.72 -10.97 -0.20
N SER A 318 -10.45 -11.26 0.89
CA SER A 318 -10.01 -12.16 1.96
C SER A 318 -10.14 -13.64 1.62
N GLN A 319 -11.06 -14.00 0.71
CA GLN A 319 -11.29 -15.37 0.28
C GLN A 319 -11.37 -15.46 -1.25
N GLN A 320 -10.87 -16.57 -1.80
CA GLN A 320 -11.06 -16.94 -3.19
C GLN A 320 -12.07 -18.08 -3.25
N VAL A 321 -13.13 -17.89 -4.03
CA VAL A 321 -14.09 -18.93 -4.36
C VAL A 321 -13.74 -19.48 -5.73
N ILE A 322 -13.75 -20.81 -5.85
CA ILE A 322 -13.43 -21.54 -7.06
C ILE A 322 -14.61 -22.45 -7.38
N ILE A 323 -15.01 -22.54 -8.64
CA ILE A 323 -15.92 -23.56 -9.18
C ILE A 323 -15.21 -24.35 -10.29
N TYR A 324 -15.37 -25.67 -10.26
CA TYR A 324 -14.75 -26.59 -11.23
C TYR A 324 -15.73 -26.99 -12.34
N GLU A 325 -15.25 -27.73 -13.34
CA GLU A 325 -16.07 -28.17 -14.47
C GLU A 325 -17.21 -29.11 -14.09
N ASP A 326 -17.11 -29.82 -12.97
CA ASP A 326 -18.16 -30.67 -12.42
C ASP A 326 -19.12 -29.90 -11.51
N GLY A 327 -18.93 -28.59 -11.38
CA GLY A 327 -19.73 -27.72 -10.55
C GLY A 327 -19.35 -27.76 -9.07
N ARG A 328 -18.34 -28.50 -8.65
CA ARG A 328 -17.90 -28.45 -7.24
C ARG A 328 -17.35 -27.07 -6.92
N THR A 329 -17.59 -26.56 -5.70
CA THR A 329 -16.99 -25.30 -5.25
C THR A 329 -15.97 -25.49 -4.14
N THR A 330 -14.94 -24.64 -4.08
CA THR A 330 -14.04 -24.55 -2.93
C THR A 330 -13.81 -23.11 -2.53
N VAL A 331 -13.48 -22.89 -1.25
CA VAL A 331 -13.16 -21.59 -0.71
C VAL A 331 -11.78 -21.66 -0.06
N SER A 332 -10.86 -20.80 -0.50
CA SER A 332 -9.52 -20.70 0.07
C SER A 332 -9.29 -19.31 0.67
N GLY A 333 -8.63 -19.23 1.82
CA GLY A 333 -8.36 -17.97 2.51
C GLY A 333 -7.08 -17.30 2.02
N GLN A 334 -7.05 -15.97 2.04
CA GLN A 334 -5.88 -15.14 1.71
C GLN A 334 -4.63 -15.56 2.51
N ALA A 335 -4.80 -15.83 3.81
CA ALA A 335 -3.71 -16.24 4.69
C ALA A 335 -3.02 -17.54 4.23
N GLU A 336 -3.79 -18.52 3.74
CA GLU A 336 -3.25 -19.80 3.26
C GLU A 336 -2.43 -19.60 1.97
N TYR A 337 -2.90 -18.73 1.08
CA TYR A 337 -2.18 -18.40 -0.15
C TYR A 337 -0.90 -17.63 0.12
N GLU A 338 -0.95 -16.62 0.99
CA GLU A 338 0.23 -15.87 1.42
C GLU A 338 1.27 -16.78 2.08
N GLU A 339 0.82 -17.74 2.91
CA GLU A 339 1.71 -18.73 3.51
C GLU A 339 2.41 -19.59 2.45
N LYS A 340 1.70 -19.96 1.37
CA LYS A 340 2.29 -20.70 0.24
C LYS A 340 3.32 -19.86 -0.51
N LEU A 341 3.03 -18.59 -0.82
CA LEU A 341 3.99 -17.71 -1.52
C LEU A 341 5.26 -17.44 -0.72
N ARG A 342 5.16 -17.42 0.61
CA ARG A 342 6.28 -17.17 1.53
C ARG A 342 7.09 -18.42 1.85
N LYS A 343 6.85 -19.53 1.15
CA LYS A 343 7.71 -20.72 1.19
C LYS A 343 8.73 -20.62 0.05
N VAL A 344 9.99 -20.88 0.38
CA VAL A 344 11.04 -21.05 -0.64
C VAL A 344 10.61 -22.22 -1.54
N PRO A 345 10.60 -22.05 -2.88
CA PRO A 345 10.23 -23.13 -3.78
C PRO A 345 11.07 -24.39 -3.53
N TYR A 346 10.44 -25.55 -3.39
CA TYR A 346 11.14 -26.81 -3.07
C TYR A 346 12.22 -27.17 -4.11
N SER A 347 11.92 -26.90 -5.39
CA SER A 347 12.88 -27.06 -6.50
C SER A 347 14.14 -26.20 -6.34
N PHE A 348 14.03 -25.09 -5.62
CA PHE A 348 15.12 -24.17 -5.34
C PHE A 348 15.86 -24.57 -4.07
N MET A 349 15.14 -24.97 -3.01
CA MET A 349 15.73 -25.48 -1.76
C MET A 349 16.72 -26.64 -1.98
N CYS A 350 16.44 -27.53 -2.94
CA CYS A 350 17.30 -28.68 -3.25
C CYS A 350 18.71 -28.29 -3.76
N LYS A 351 18.93 -27.01 -4.12
CA LYS A 351 20.22 -26.49 -4.59
C LYS A 351 21.06 -25.85 -3.47
N MET A 352 20.58 -25.87 -2.23
CA MET A 352 21.14 -25.12 -1.11
C MET A 352 21.64 -26.04 0.01
N ASN A 353 22.73 -25.66 0.67
CA ASN A 353 23.13 -26.22 1.96
C ASN A 353 22.22 -25.72 3.11
N GLU A 354 22.37 -26.29 4.31
CA GLU A 354 21.51 -25.97 5.46
C GLU A 354 21.54 -24.48 5.84
N SER A 355 22.72 -23.87 5.88
CA SER A 355 22.87 -22.44 6.21
C SER A 355 22.24 -21.53 5.16
N GLU A 356 22.40 -21.85 3.87
CA GLU A 356 21.73 -21.14 2.77
C GLU A 356 20.21 -21.24 2.88
N GLN A 357 19.70 -22.43 3.23
CA GLN A 357 18.26 -22.62 3.46
C GLN A 357 17.74 -21.84 4.66
N GLU A 358 18.50 -21.75 5.77
CA GLU A 358 18.12 -20.92 6.92
C GLU A 358 18.01 -19.45 6.54
N CYS A 359 19.01 -18.90 5.84
CA CYS A 359 18.99 -17.52 5.36
C CYS A 359 17.82 -17.26 4.41
N MET A 360 17.61 -18.14 3.42
CA MET A 360 16.51 -17.99 2.45
C MET A 360 15.14 -18.08 3.12
N LYS A 361 14.94 -18.99 4.08
CA LYS A 361 13.69 -19.08 4.85
C LYS A 361 13.45 -17.82 5.68
N PHE A 362 14.51 -17.26 6.27
CA PHE A 362 14.42 -16.00 7.00
C PHE A 362 14.00 -14.85 6.08
N LEU A 363 14.64 -14.70 4.92
CA LEU A 363 14.25 -13.69 3.94
C LEU A 363 12.81 -13.86 3.47
N TYR A 364 12.40 -15.05 3.01
CA TYR A 364 11.04 -15.30 2.50
C TYR A 364 9.93 -15.07 3.55
N LYS A 365 10.24 -15.27 4.83
CA LYS A 365 9.28 -15.02 5.92
C LYS A 365 8.95 -13.53 6.05
N TYR A 366 9.94 -12.65 5.88
CA TYR A 366 9.83 -11.23 6.22
C TYR A 366 9.91 -10.27 5.03
N MET A 367 10.37 -10.75 3.86
CA MET A 367 10.51 -9.90 2.68
C MET A 367 9.14 -9.38 2.20
N PRO A 368 9.09 -8.13 1.68
CA PRO A 368 7.92 -7.58 0.99
C PRO A 368 7.37 -8.54 -0.08
N LEU A 369 6.04 -8.56 -0.29
CA LEU A 369 5.46 -9.37 -1.36
C LEU A 369 5.97 -8.90 -2.73
N SER A 370 6.10 -7.58 -2.91
CA SER A 370 6.71 -6.97 -4.10
C SER A 370 8.04 -7.63 -4.47
N ASP A 371 8.90 -7.92 -3.49
CA ASP A 371 10.19 -8.56 -3.76
C ASP A 371 10.06 -10.04 -4.18
N ILE A 372 9.11 -10.79 -3.61
CA ILE A 372 8.81 -12.18 -4.02
C ILE A 372 8.25 -12.21 -5.46
N ALA A 373 7.42 -11.23 -5.79
CA ALA A 373 6.74 -11.15 -7.06
C ALA A 373 7.69 -10.73 -8.19
N ASP A 374 8.51 -9.70 -7.94
CA ASP A 374 9.26 -8.98 -8.97
C ASP A 374 10.61 -9.60 -9.31
N TYR A 375 11.27 -10.27 -8.37
CA TYR A 375 12.64 -10.77 -8.56
C TYR A 375 12.72 -12.29 -8.65
N ASP A 376 13.79 -12.75 -9.31
CA ASP A 376 14.14 -14.17 -9.36
C ASP A 376 14.74 -14.61 -8.01
N PRO A 377 14.31 -15.76 -7.45
CA PRO A 377 14.88 -16.31 -6.21
C PRO A 377 16.42 -16.44 -6.20
N GLU A 378 17.07 -16.56 -7.36
CA GLU A 378 18.53 -16.62 -7.49
C GLU A 378 19.22 -15.35 -7.00
N VAL A 379 18.64 -14.17 -7.19
CA VAL A 379 19.23 -12.90 -6.71
C VAL A 379 19.38 -12.94 -5.18
N PHE A 380 18.34 -13.38 -4.47
CA PHE A 380 18.38 -13.50 -3.00
C PHE A 380 19.34 -14.59 -2.53
N LEU A 381 19.48 -15.68 -3.29
CA LEU A 381 20.47 -16.72 -3.00
C LEU A 381 21.91 -16.20 -3.16
N GLN A 382 22.16 -15.33 -4.15
CA GLN A 382 23.47 -14.67 -4.29
C GLN A 382 23.81 -13.82 -3.06
N PHE A 383 22.85 -13.04 -2.54
CA PHE A 383 23.02 -12.31 -1.27
C PHE A 383 23.29 -13.27 -0.10
N CYS A 384 22.50 -14.34 0.06
CA CYS A 384 22.70 -15.33 1.12
C CYS A 384 24.11 -15.93 1.09
N ARG A 385 24.57 -16.35 -0.10
CA ARG A 385 25.90 -16.92 -0.31
C ARG A 385 27.00 -15.93 0.03
N HIS A 386 26.88 -14.70 -0.47
CA HIS A 386 27.85 -13.65 -0.22
C HIS A 386 27.94 -13.32 1.28
N SER A 387 26.80 -13.09 1.94
CA SER A 387 26.75 -12.75 3.36
C SER A 387 27.32 -13.86 4.25
N LEU A 388 27.01 -15.13 3.96
CA LEU A 388 27.62 -16.28 4.65
C LEU A 388 29.13 -16.36 4.41
N TRP A 389 29.57 -16.09 3.18
CA TRP A 389 30.98 -16.11 2.82
C TRP A 389 31.76 -15.00 3.53
N VAL A 390 31.28 -13.74 3.55
CA VAL A 390 31.96 -12.66 4.28
C VAL A 390 31.94 -12.90 5.79
N LYS A 391 30.88 -13.49 6.35
CA LYS A 391 30.85 -13.92 7.76
C LYS A 391 31.96 -14.92 8.08
N GLY A 392 32.31 -15.81 7.16
CA GLY A 392 33.40 -16.76 7.35
C GLY A 392 34.82 -16.22 7.09
N ASN A 393 34.95 -15.15 6.30
CA ASN A 393 36.25 -14.68 5.77
C ASN A 393 36.71 -13.33 6.31
N MET A 394 35.82 -12.52 6.89
CA MET A 394 36.18 -11.22 7.44
C MET A 394 36.60 -11.33 8.91
N PRO A 395 37.58 -10.54 9.40
CA PRO A 395 38.10 -10.64 10.77
C PRO A 395 37.03 -10.52 11.85
N TRP A 396 35.96 -9.76 11.56
CA TRP A 396 34.85 -9.51 12.47
C TRP A 396 33.67 -10.49 12.33
N GLY A 397 33.70 -11.44 11.40
CA GLY A 397 32.56 -12.33 11.19
C GLY A 397 32.16 -13.16 12.43
N ASN A 398 33.12 -13.41 13.33
CA ASN A 398 32.90 -14.16 14.59
C ASN A 398 32.36 -13.30 15.75
N ILE A 399 32.42 -11.97 15.67
CA ILE A 399 31.87 -11.09 16.72
C ILE A 399 30.42 -10.70 16.45
N ILE A 400 29.91 -10.95 15.24
CA ILE A 400 28.54 -10.66 14.85
C ILE A 400 27.66 -11.84 15.24
N ASP A 401 26.69 -11.59 16.11
CA ASP A 401 25.75 -12.62 16.54
C ASP A 401 24.78 -13.04 15.41
N LYS A 402 23.84 -13.93 15.73
CA LYS A 402 22.89 -14.43 14.74
C LYS A 402 21.88 -13.37 14.32
N ASP A 403 21.36 -12.58 15.26
CA ASP A 403 20.29 -11.64 14.99
C ASP A 403 20.81 -10.42 14.23
N ASP A 404 21.99 -9.90 14.60
CA ASP A 404 22.65 -8.82 13.88
C ASP A 404 23.06 -9.24 12.47
N PHE A 405 23.53 -10.48 12.30
CA PHE A 405 23.82 -11.01 10.97
C PHE A 405 22.56 -11.06 10.10
N LEU A 406 21.46 -11.60 10.62
CA LEU A 406 20.21 -11.75 9.87
C LEU A 406 19.55 -10.39 9.56
N ASN A 407 19.62 -9.42 10.48
CA ASN A 407 18.96 -8.12 10.35
C ASN A 407 19.80 -7.05 9.66
N TYR A 408 21.14 -7.11 9.75
CA TYR A 408 21.99 -5.98 9.36
C TYR A 408 23.16 -6.35 8.44
N VAL A 409 23.36 -7.63 8.11
CA VAL A 409 24.36 -8.08 7.12
C VAL A 409 23.71 -8.87 5.97
N LEU A 410 22.78 -9.78 6.26
CA LEU A 410 22.08 -10.61 5.27
C LEU A 410 21.10 -9.81 4.41
N GLN A 411 20.54 -8.73 4.96
CA GLN A 411 19.46 -7.98 4.32
C GLN A 411 19.91 -7.36 2.98
N PHE A 412 19.17 -7.70 1.92
CA PHE A 412 19.41 -7.23 0.55
C PHE A 412 18.82 -5.83 0.28
N ARG A 413 17.81 -5.43 1.07
CA ARG A 413 17.06 -4.17 0.93
C ARG A 413 17.39 -3.21 2.08
N VAL A 414 17.37 -1.91 1.77
CA VAL A 414 17.54 -0.81 2.75
C VAL A 414 16.34 0.13 2.71
N ASN A 415 15.91 0.55 1.53
CA ASN A 415 14.80 1.48 1.29
C ASN A 415 13.92 0.97 0.13
N ASN A 416 13.34 1.82 -0.71
CA ASN A 416 12.52 1.43 -1.86
C ASN A 416 13.31 1.35 -3.19
N GLU A 417 14.61 1.10 -3.14
CA GLU A 417 15.47 0.92 -4.31
C GLU A 417 15.12 -0.32 -5.16
N ASP A 418 15.56 -0.32 -6.43
CA ASP A 418 15.59 -1.52 -7.26
C ASP A 418 16.64 -2.51 -6.71
N ILE A 419 16.32 -3.81 -6.70
CA ILE A 419 17.22 -4.84 -6.14
C ILE A 419 18.13 -5.40 -7.23
N GLU A 420 19.43 -5.14 -7.05
CA GLU A 420 20.50 -5.63 -7.91
C GLU A 420 21.60 -6.27 -7.06
N PHE A 421 22.21 -7.35 -7.53
CA PHE A 421 23.30 -8.00 -6.80
C PHE A 421 24.63 -7.23 -6.95
N TYR A 422 24.89 -6.32 -6.00
CA TYR A 422 26.09 -5.46 -5.96
C TYR A 422 27.26 -6.03 -5.13
N SER A 423 26.99 -6.98 -4.24
CA SER A 423 27.88 -7.29 -3.11
C SER A 423 29.26 -7.80 -3.52
N SER A 424 29.35 -8.63 -4.58
CA SER A 424 30.65 -9.14 -5.03
C SER A 424 31.54 -8.05 -5.62
N ARG A 425 30.97 -7.16 -6.44
CA ARG A 425 31.72 -6.05 -7.07
C ARG A 425 32.23 -5.06 -6.01
N PHE A 426 31.39 -4.73 -5.02
CA PHE A 426 31.80 -3.84 -3.94
C PHE A 426 32.91 -4.47 -3.10
N TYR A 427 32.77 -5.76 -2.77
CA TYR A 427 33.81 -6.49 -2.05
C TYR A 427 35.15 -6.49 -2.79
N GLU A 428 35.16 -6.73 -4.11
CA GLU A 428 36.39 -6.73 -4.93
C GLU A 428 37.14 -5.40 -4.87
N GLU A 429 36.43 -4.26 -4.86
CA GLU A 429 37.03 -2.93 -4.74
C GLU A 429 37.45 -2.58 -3.30
N LEU A 430 36.69 -3.02 -2.29
CA LEU A 430 36.87 -2.64 -0.89
C LEU A 430 37.86 -3.53 -0.12
N ALA A 431 37.86 -4.84 -0.37
CA ALA A 431 38.67 -5.81 0.38
C ALA A 431 40.18 -5.49 0.39
N PRO A 432 40.80 -5.01 -0.71
CA PRO A 432 42.19 -4.57 -0.68
C PRO A 432 42.43 -3.33 0.19
N ARG A 433 41.46 -2.42 0.30
CA ARG A 433 41.57 -1.15 1.04
C ARG A 433 41.49 -1.36 2.55
N ILE A 434 40.60 -2.25 2.98
CA ILE A 434 40.31 -2.52 4.40
C ILE A 434 41.19 -3.61 5.01
N LYS A 435 42.16 -4.13 4.25
CA LYS A 435 42.99 -5.26 4.68
C LYS A 435 43.83 -4.88 5.91
N GLY A 436 43.59 -5.59 7.01
CA GLY A 436 44.32 -5.40 8.28
C GLY A 436 43.76 -4.27 9.16
N MET A 437 42.67 -3.63 8.75
CA MET A 437 41.95 -2.64 9.55
C MET A 437 41.06 -3.33 10.59
N THR A 438 40.80 -2.62 11.70
CA THR A 438 39.70 -2.92 12.61
C THR A 438 38.35 -2.68 11.91
N MET A 439 37.25 -3.16 12.50
CA MET A 439 35.91 -2.92 11.93
C MET A 439 35.57 -1.41 11.89
N GLU A 440 35.98 -0.65 12.92
CA GLU A 440 35.76 0.80 13.00
C GLU A 440 36.52 1.55 11.89
N GLU A 441 37.81 1.26 11.70
CA GLU A 441 38.63 1.81 10.62
C GLU A 441 38.11 1.41 9.24
N ALA A 442 37.67 0.16 9.09
CA ALA A 442 37.09 -0.34 7.84
C ALA A 442 35.78 0.37 7.50
N ALA A 443 34.90 0.64 8.47
CA ALA A 443 33.65 1.37 8.24
C ALA A 443 33.92 2.81 7.71
N ILE A 444 34.92 3.49 8.29
CA ILE A 444 35.36 4.81 7.83
C ILE A 444 35.94 4.73 6.41
N GLU A 445 36.84 3.78 6.13
CA GLU A 445 37.42 3.59 4.79
C GLU A 445 36.36 3.26 3.72
N VAL A 446 35.34 2.47 4.06
CA VAL A 446 34.21 2.19 3.17
C VAL A 446 33.45 3.48 2.84
N ASN A 447 33.20 4.35 3.83
CA ASN A 447 32.53 5.62 3.58
C ASN A 447 33.37 6.56 2.69
N TYR A 448 34.69 6.57 2.88
CA TYR A 448 35.61 7.26 1.96
C TYR A 448 35.53 6.71 0.53
N TRP A 449 35.47 5.39 0.35
CA TRP A 449 35.24 4.79 -0.96
C TRP A 449 33.89 5.22 -1.56
N CYS A 450 32.82 5.31 -0.76
CA CYS A 450 31.54 5.82 -1.24
C CYS A 450 31.61 7.29 -1.68
N PHE A 451 32.31 8.15 -0.94
CA PHE A 451 32.52 9.56 -1.29
C PHE A 451 33.33 9.74 -2.58
N GLU A 452 34.26 8.81 -2.90
CA GLU A 452 34.95 8.78 -4.19
C GLU A 452 34.01 8.52 -5.38
N LYS A 453 32.80 8.00 -5.13
CA LYS A 453 31.82 7.67 -6.17
C LYS A 453 30.66 8.64 -6.25
N ALA A 454 30.17 9.17 -5.13
CA ALA A 454 28.97 9.99 -5.09
C ALA A 454 29.05 11.14 -4.07
N THR A 455 28.18 12.12 -4.24
CA THR A 455 27.99 13.29 -3.36
C THR A 455 26.52 13.70 -3.32
N TYR A 456 26.15 14.57 -2.37
CA TYR A 456 24.77 14.99 -2.23
C TYR A 456 24.27 15.81 -3.43
N GLN A 457 23.06 15.49 -3.90
CA GLN A 457 22.27 16.36 -4.77
C GLN A 457 20.78 16.09 -4.55
N SER A 458 20.00 17.16 -4.35
CA SER A 458 18.53 17.06 -4.25
C SER A 458 17.92 16.59 -5.57
N THR A 459 17.00 15.61 -5.49
CA THR A 459 16.28 15.00 -6.62
C THR A 459 14.87 14.57 -6.20
N ASP A 460 14.10 13.95 -7.09
CA ASP A 460 12.78 13.39 -6.77
C ASP A 460 12.79 12.31 -5.67
N SER A 461 11.61 11.90 -5.22
CA SER A 461 11.41 10.99 -4.09
C SER A 461 11.72 9.50 -4.35
N ARG A 462 11.94 9.08 -5.61
CA ARG A 462 12.37 7.69 -5.90
C ARG A 462 13.76 7.45 -5.30
N THR A 463 14.04 6.24 -4.82
CA THR A 463 15.39 5.87 -4.38
C THR A 463 16.07 5.09 -5.49
N GLY A 464 17.15 5.61 -6.05
CA GLY A 464 18.02 4.87 -6.96
C GLY A 464 18.73 3.69 -6.29
N SER A 465 19.06 2.65 -7.07
CA SER A 465 19.88 1.54 -6.58
C SER A 465 21.32 2.00 -6.28
N PRO A 466 22.12 1.21 -5.54
CA PRO A 466 23.55 1.48 -5.37
C PRO A 466 24.29 1.70 -6.70
N PHE A 467 23.91 1.01 -7.78
CA PHE A 467 24.49 1.23 -9.11
C PHE A 467 23.98 2.52 -9.76
N THR A 468 22.71 2.87 -9.61
CA THR A 468 22.18 4.17 -10.07
C THR A 468 22.93 5.33 -9.42
N VAL A 469 23.18 5.28 -8.11
CA VAL A 469 23.93 6.32 -7.37
C VAL A 469 25.35 6.47 -7.92
N ILE A 470 26.06 5.35 -8.14
CA ILE A 470 27.39 5.38 -8.76
C ILE A 470 27.32 5.95 -10.18
N ASN A 471 26.37 5.53 -11.00
CA ASN A 471 26.24 5.99 -12.40
C ASN A 471 25.87 7.48 -12.52
N ASN A 472 25.24 8.05 -11.50
CA ASN A 472 24.95 9.48 -11.42
C ASN A 472 26.12 10.31 -10.88
N ALA A 473 26.97 9.68 -10.06
CA ALA A 473 27.94 10.32 -9.20
C ALA A 473 27.33 11.26 -8.14
N TYR A 474 26.04 11.11 -7.88
CA TYR A 474 25.31 11.82 -6.83
C TYR A 474 24.07 11.04 -6.36
N GLY A 475 23.52 11.43 -5.22
CA GLY A 475 22.22 10.98 -4.71
C GLY A 475 21.69 11.91 -3.63
N ARG A 476 20.41 11.77 -3.27
CA ARG A 476 19.87 12.42 -2.06
C ARG A 476 20.29 11.64 -0.80
N CYS A 477 20.15 12.23 0.39
CA CYS A 477 20.55 11.61 1.66
C CYS A 477 20.03 10.17 1.85
N GLY A 478 18.79 9.88 1.43
CA GLY A 478 18.20 8.53 1.46
C GLY A 478 18.83 7.54 0.46
N GLU A 479 19.36 8.00 -0.66
CA GLU A 479 20.08 7.19 -1.65
C GLU A 479 21.53 6.98 -1.25
N GLU A 480 22.20 8.01 -0.73
CA GLU A 480 23.58 7.93 -0.23
C GLU A 480 23.68 6.96 0.95
N SER A 481 22.77 7.07 1.92
CA SER A 481 22.74 6.13 3.05
C SER A 481 22.37 4.71 2.63
N THR A 482 21.52 4.53 1.61
CA THR A 482 21.26 3.22 0.99
C THR A 482 22.53 2.63 0.37
N PHE A 483 23.28 3.44 -0.38
CA PHE A 483 24.54 3.04 -1.01
C PHE A 483 25.62 2.68 0.02
N VAL A 484 25.80 3.49 1.06
CA VAL A 484 26.80 3.23 2.12
C VAL A 484 26.46 1.98 2.91
N VAL A 485 25.19 1.77 3.29
CA VAL A 485 24.74 0.52 3.95
C VAL A 485 25.03 -0.70 3.06
N ALA A 486 24.71 -0.62 1.76
CA ALA A 486 25.01 -1.68 0.81
C ALA A 486 26.52 -1.99 0.73
N ALA A 487 27.37 -0.96 0.70
CA ALA A 487 28.82 -1.10 0.68
C ALA A 487 29.36 -1.75 1.97
N LEU A 488 28.89 -1.32 3.14
CA LEU A 488 29.27 -1.88 4.44
C LEU A 488 28.87 -3.35 4.58
N ARG A 489 27.64 -3.71 4.19
CA ARG A 489 27.14 -5.09 4.21
C ARG A 489 27.93 -5.99 3.26
N SER A 490 28.40 -5.46 2.12
CA SER A 490 29.22 -6.21 1.16
C SER A 490 30.55 -6.71 1.73
N VAL A 491 31.06 -6.08 2.79
CA VAL A 491 32.26 -6.49 3.53
C VAL A 491 31.93 -7.04 4.93
N GLY A 492 30.66 -7.41 5.16
CA GLY A 492 30.22 -8.08 6.38
C GLY A 492 30.14 -7.18 7.61
N ILE A 493 30.07 -5.84 7.47
CA ILE A 493 29.87 -4.91 8.60
C ILE A 493 28.35 -4.73 8.81
N PRO A 494 27.81 -5.01 10.02
CA PRO A 494 26.40 -4.77 10.30
C PRO A 494 26.08 -3.27 10.23
N ALA A 495 25.15 -2.90 9.35
CA ALA A 495 24.80 -1.51 9.10
C ALA A 495 23.29 -1.31 8.87
N ARG A 496 22.79 -0.15 9.27
CA ARG A 496 21.38 0.25 9.09
C ARG A 496 21.26 1.72 8.70
N GLN A 497 20.28 2.02 7.85
CA GLN A 497 19.88 3.39 7.55
C GLN A 497 19.07 3.94 8.74
N CYS A 498 19.43 5.14 9.18
CA CYS A 498 18.70 5.90 10.18
C CYS A 498 18.07 7.12 9.52
N TYR A 499 16.88 7.50 10.00
CA TYR A 499 16.07 8.52 9.35
C TYR A 499 15.24 9.31 10.36
N THR A 500 15.23 10.63 10.18
CA THR A 500 14.24 11.52 10.81
C THR A 500 13.14 11.85 9.79
N PRO A 501 11.87 11.44 10.01
CA PRO A 501 10.81 11.66 9.03
C PRO A 501 10.64 13.09 8.58
N ARG A 502 10.66 14.01 9.55
CA ARG A 502 10.61 15.46 9.40
C ARG A 502 11.24 16.07 10.64
N TRP A 503 12.06 17.10 10.46
CA TRP A 503 12.54 17.89 11.59
C TRP A 503 11.38 18.68 12.22
N CYS A 504 11.45 18.91 13.53
CA CYS A 504 10.52 19.80 14.22
C CYS A 504 11.04 21.24 14.31
N HIS A 505 12.33 21.48 14.05
CA HIS A 505 13.02 22.75 14.23
C HIS A 505 13.32 23.48 12.90
N CYS A 506 13.23 22.79 11.76
CA CYS A 506 13.35 23.36 10.42
C CYS A 506 12.52 22.53 9.42
N ASP A 507 12.35 23.03 8.19
CA ASP A 507 11.55 22.38 7.16
C ASP A 507 12.45 21.52 6.25
N ASP A 508 12.73 20.30 6.70
CA ASP A 508 13.43 19.28 5.93
C ASP A 508 13.26 17.87 6.57
N ASN A 509 13.88 16.85 5.98
CA ASN A 509 14.16 15.54 6.57
C ASN A 509 15.65 15.19 6.40
N HIS A 510 16.11 14.08 6.98
CA HIS A 510 17.49 13.64 6.74
C HIS A 510 17.67 12.13 7.00
N ALA A 511 18.59 11.50 6.26
CA ALA A 511 18.95 10.09 6.39
C ALA A 511 20.47 9.92 6.47
N TRP A 512 20.94 9.02 7.33
CA TRP A 512 22.36 8.70 7.51
C TRP A 512 22.52 7.23 7.92
N VAL A 513 23.72 6.82 8.35
CA VAL A 513 24.04 5.41 8.63
C VAL A 513 24.48 5.18 10.06
N GLU A 514 24.02 4.08 10.65
CA GLU A 514 24.63 3.48 11.83
C GLU A 514 25.33 2.17 11.48
N VAL A 515 26.49 1.96 12.09
CA VAL A 515 27.30 0.74 12.03
C VAL A 515 27.47 0.14 13.40
N TYR A 516 27.40 -1.18 13.49
CA TYR A 516 27.71 -1.88 14.73
C TYR A 516 29.22 -2.03 14.87
N THR A 517 29.73 -1.84 16.09
CA THR A 517 31.15 -2.01 16.45
C THR A 517 31.27 -2.77 17.76
N GLU A 518 32.48 -3.13 18.18
CA GLU A 518 32.73 -3.69 19.53
C GLU A 518 32.23 -2.79 20.68
N LYS A 519 32.01 -1.49 20.41
CA LYS A 519 31.51 -0.50 21.37
C LYS A 519 30.00 -0.22 21.21
N GLY A 520 29.27 -1.06 20.48
CA GLY A 520 27.86 -0.87 20.12
C GLY A 520 27.65 -0.06 18.84
N TRP A 521 26.39 0.36 18.59
CA TRP A 521 25.99 1.20 17.46
C TRP A 521 26.67 2.57 17.48
N ARG A 522 27.18 2.98 16.32
CA ARG A 522 27.84 4.27 16.08
C ARG A 522 27.36 4.84 14.76
N PHE A 523 27.20 6.16 14.65
CA PHE A 523 26.73 6.80 13.43
C PHE A 523 27.87 7.38 12.58
N LEU A 524 27.61 7.55 11.28
CA LEU A 524 28.46 8.24 10.32
C LEU A 524 27.59 8.88 9.22
N GLY A 525 28.06 9.97 8.63
CA GLY A 525 27.44 10.58 7.45
C GLY A 525 27.54 9.67 6.22
N ALA A 526 26.63 9.81 5.26
CA ALA A 526 26.60 8.94 4.09
C ALA A 526 27.23 9.65 2.89
N CYS A 527 28.32 9.10 2.33
CA CYS A 527 29.15 9.82 1.35
C CYS A 527 29.73 11.13 1.93
N GLU A 528 29.85 11.23 3.25
CA GLU A 528 30.35 12.40 3.97
C GLU A 528 31.32 11.90 5.06
N PRO A 529 32.55 11.51 4.68
CA PRO A 529 33.40 10.74 5.57
C PRO A 529 34.10 11.63 6.61
N GLU A 530 33.92 11.22 7.87
CA GLU A 530 34.68 11.70 9.02
C GLU A 530 35.76 10.70 9.43
N ASN A 531 36.88 11.18 9.97
CA ASN A 531 37.94 10.29 10.48
C ASN A 531 37.59 9.58 11.79
N LYS A 532 36.43 9.87 12.39
CA LYS A 532 35.94 9.28 13.63
C LYS A 532 34.44 8.96 13.50
N LEU A 533 34.00 7.86 14.09
CA LEU A 533 32.57 7.55 14.20
C LEU A 533 31.90 8.40 15.28
N ASN A 534 30.59 8.63 15.17
CA ASN A 534 29.81 9.60 15.93
C ASN A 534 30.18 11.07 15.69
N HIS A 535 30.75 11.34 14.53
CA HIS A 535 30.98 12.69 14.03
C HIS A 535 30.13 12.93 12.78
N GLY A 536 29.76 14.19 12.55
CA GLY A 536 28.94 14.60 11.41
C GLY A 536 28.23 15.92 11.66
N TRP A 537 27.99 16.69 10.60
CA TRP A 537 27.35 18.01 10.68
C TRP A 537 25.94 17.93 11.30
N PHE A 538 25.20 16.84 11.05
CA PHE A 538 23.82 16.62 11.50
C PHE A 538 23.66 16.27 12.99
N ARG A 539 24.75 16.10 13.75
CA ARG A 539 24.69 15.66 15.16
C ARG A 539 23.85 16.58 16.05
N LEU A 540 24.04 17.89 15.95
CA LEU A 540 23.26 18.86 16.72
C LEU A 540 21.78 18.90 16.26
N PRO A 541 21.45 19.00 14.96
CA PRO A 541 20.08 18.81 14.47
C PRO A 541 19.42 17.51 14.97
N ALA A 542 20.12 16.37 14.92
CA ALA A 542 19.64 15.08 15.39
C ALA A 542 19.31 15.10 16.90
N SER A 543 20.08 15.83 17.72
CA SER A 543 19.78 16.00 19.16
C SER A 543 18.49 16.76 19.45
N LYS A 544 17.93 17.45 18.45
CA LYS A 544 16.66 18.19 18.50
C LYS A 544 15.50 17.41 17.87
N ALA A 545 15.71 16.17 17.42
CA ALA A 545 14.66 15.41 16.77
C ALA A 545 13.57 14.95 17.75
N MET A 546 12.35 14.76 17.22
CA MET A 546 11.25 14.13 17.96
C MET A 546 11.16 12.61 17.70
N LEU A 547 11.74 12.14 16.60
CA LEU A 547 11.89 10.73 16.28
C LEU A 547 13.08 10.55 15.34
N ILE A 548 13.91 9.56 15.62
CA ILE A 548 14.87 9.00 14.66
C ILE A 548 14.60 7.51 14.67
N HIS A 549 14.34 6.94 13.50
CA HIS A 549 14.04 5.52 13.39
C HIS A 549 14.92 4.80 12.39
N SER A 550 14.92 3.47 12.48
CA SER A 550 15.45 2.58 11.46
C SER A 550 14.42 1.50 11.16
N ARG A 551 14.43 0.98 9.93
CA ARG A 551 13.55 -0.11 9.50
C ARG A 551 14.31 -1.42 9.46
N VAL A 552 13.73 -2.45 10.05
CA VAL A 552 14.25 -3.82 10.09
C VAL A 552 13.23 -4.74 9.41
N LEU A 553 13.65 -5.52 8.41
CA LEU A 553 12.80 -6.52 7.75
C LEU A 553 12.77 -7.83 8.54
N SER A 554 12.33 -7.73 9.79
CA SER A 554 11.98 -8.87 10.64
C SER A 554 11.15 -8.41 11.84
N THR A 555 10.60 -9.37 12.58
CA THR A 555 10.01 -9.14 13.91
C THR A 555 10.99 -9.44 15.05
N CYS A 556 12.22 -9.83 14.71
CA CYS A 556 13.24 -10.27 15.66
C CYS A 556 14.14 -9.09 16.04
N CYS A 557 13.61 -8.16 16.82
CA CYS A 557 14.32 -6.98 17.33
C CYS A 557 14.25 -6.95 18.87
N ALA A 558 14.96 -7.86 19.54
CA ALA A 558 15.02 -7.87 20.99
C ALA A 558 15.67 -6.57 21.50
N ASP A 559 15.22 -6.06 22.65
CA ASP A 559 15.78 -4.89 23.35
C ASP A 559 15.67 -3.52 22.64
N GLU A 560 15.07 -3.47 21.45
CA GLU A 560 14.82 -2.22 20.70
C GLU A 560 13.49 -1.56 21.09
N VAL A 561 13.44 -0.22 21.04
CA VAL A 561 12.20 0.54 21.28
C VAL A 561 11.35 0.56 20.01
N ILE A 562 10.28 -0.22 19.97
CA ILE A 562 9.44 -0.37 18.77
C ILE A 562 8.47 0.81 18.64
N THR A 563 8.48 1.45 17.46
CA THR A 563 7.48 2.48 17.07
C THR A 563 6.41 1.92 16.15
N LYS A 564 6.72 0.89 15.38
CA LYS A 564 5.73 0.18 14.57
C LYS A 564 6.23 -1.23 14.32
N GLN A 565 5.36 -2.22 14.50
CA GLN A 565 5.67 -3.59 14.12
C GLN A 565 4.52 -4.15 13.29
N THR A 566 4.91 -4.81 12.21
CA THR A 566 4.02 -5.60 11.37
C THR A 566 4.47 -7.06 11.42
N GLU A 567 3.80 -7.95 10.70
CA GLU A 567 4.27 -9.33 10.58
C GLU A 567 5.56 -9.46 9.77
N ARG A 568 5.94 -8.40 9.04
CA ARG A 568 7.03 -8.40 8.05
C ARG A 568 8.21 -7.52 8.45
N MET A 569 7.93 -6.40 9.12
CA MET A 569 8.94 -5.42 9.48
C MET A 569 8.76 -4.87 10.89
N THR A 570 9.82 -4.31 11.45
CA THR A 570 9.82 -3.51 12.67
C THR A 570 10.50 -2.16 12.40
N GLU A 571 9.84 -1.06 12.78
CA GLU A 571 10.44 0.28 12.85
C GLU A 571 10.85 0.52 14.30
N ILE A 572 12.14 0.68 14.51
CA ILE A 572 12.77 0.84 15.80
C ILE A 572 13.16 2.31 16.00
N ASN A 573 12.94 2.82 17.20
CA ASN A 573 13.27 4.19 17.60
C ASN A 573 14.67 4.24 18.18
N VAL A 574 15.57 4.86 17.46
CA VAL A 574 16.99 4.99 17.79
C VAL A 574 17.33 6.39 18.28
N LEU A 575 16.32 7.23 18.55
CA LEU A 575 16.48 8.62 19.00
C LEU A 575 17.38 8.76 20.23
N SER A 576 17.38 7.77 21.12
CA SER A 576 18.19 7.78 22.35
C SER A 576 19.71 7.81 22.09
N HIS A 577 20.16 7.44 20.88
CA HIS A 577 21.57 7.57 20.49
C HIS A 577 21.99 9.03 20.23
N TYR A 578 21.02 9.92 20.00
CA TYR A 578 21.25 11.29 19.54
C TYR A 578 20.70 12.35 20.50
N ALA A 579 19.59 12.08 21.18
CA ALA A 579 18.83 13.06 21.93
C ALA A 579 18.37 12.54 23.29
N LYS A 580 18.07 13.47 24.20
CA LYS A 580 17.33 13.14 25.43
C LYS A 580 15.90 12.76 25.07
N THR A 581 15.46 11.60 25.55
CA THR A 581 14.13 11.06 25.27
C THR A 581 13.27 10.98 26.52
N LYS A 582 11.95 11.05 26.33
CA LYS A 582 10.95 10.78 27.35
C LYS A 582 9.91 9.81 26.81
N LYS A 583 9.47 8.89 27.68
CA LYS A 583 8.34 8.00 27.42
C LYS A 583 7.05 8.71 27.81
N ILE A 584 6.12 8.86 26.88
CA ILE A 584 4.80 9.46 27.10
C ILE A 584 3.69 8.42 26.96
N ILE A 585 2.58 8.64 27.66
CA ILE A 585 1.35 7.83 27.54
C ILE A 585 0.20 8.73 27.08
N VAL A 586 -0.47 8.32 26.01
CA VAL A 586 -1.67 8.98 25.47
C VAL A 586 -2.86 8.06 25.73
N SER A 587 -3.86 8.54 26.47
CA SER A 587 -5.08 7.79 26.79
C SER A 587 -6.28 8.36 26.02
N ILE A 588 -7.03 7.51 25.34
CA ILE A 588 -8.20 7.91 24.55
C ILE A 588 -9.46 7.33 25.18
N VAL A 589 -10.40 8.21 25.50
CA VAL A 589 -11.72 7.86 26.04
C VAL A 589 -12.83 8.43 25.17
N ASP A 590 -14.01 7.84 25.20
CA ASP A 590 -15.21 8.40 24.58
C ASP A 590 -15.84 9.49 25.48
N GLU A 591 -16.98 10.03 25.06
CA GLU A 591 -17.72 11.06 25.83
C GLU A 591 -18.28 10.55 27.17
N ASN A 592 -18.31 9.23 27.39
CA ASN A 592 -18.71 8.59 28.64
C ASN A 592 -17.51 8.16 29.51
N GLU A 593 -16.30 8.63 29.17
CA GLU A 593 -15.03 8.24 29.82
C GLU A 593 -14.67 6.76 29.66
N CYS A 594 -15.28 6.05 28.71
CA CYS A 594 -14.94 4.66 28.39
C CYS A 594 -13.70 4.61 27.48
N PRO A 595 -12.73 3.72 27.72
CA PRO A 595 -11.57 3.56 26.84
C PRO A 595 -11.93 3.23 25.40
N VAL A 596 -11.24 3.85 24.44
CA VAL A 596 -11.44 3.59 23.02
C VAL A 596 -10.30 2.74 22.48
N GLN A 597 -10.55 1.44 22.30
CA GLN A 597 -9.63 0.52 21.62
C GLN A 597 -9.53 0.82 20.12
N ASP A 598 -8.37 0.55 19.51
CA ASP A 598 -8.10 0.69 18.07
C ASP A 598 -8.29 2.10 17.49
N ALA A 599 -8.29 3.14 18.32
CA ALA A 599 -8.18 4.52 17.86
C ALA A 599 -6.78 4.77 17.31
N ILE A 600 -6.70 5.47 16.19
CA ILE A 600 -5.43 5.83 15.55
C ILE A 600 -4.93 7.13 16.18
N VAL A 601 -3.76 7.07 16.81
CA VAL A 601 -3.04 8.21 17.39
C VAL A 601 -1.87 8.58 16.49
N ARG A 602 -1.87 9.81 15.97
CA ARG A 602 -0.79 10.42 15.19
C ARG A 602 -0.02 11.38 16.07
N PHE A 603 1.31 11.23 16.07
CA PHE A 603 2.24 12.16 16.69
C PHE A 603 2.74 13.09 15.60
N GLU A 604 2.28 14.34 15.59
CA GLU A 604 2.50 15.27 14.49
C GLU A 604 3.46 16.40 14.88
N VAL A 605 4.37 16.72 13.96
CA VAL A 605 5.26 17.90 14.02
C VAL A 605 4.89 18.88 12.91
N VAL A 606 5.29 20.14 13.06
CA VAL A 606 5.09 21.15 12.03
C VAL A 606 6.33 21.29 11.17
N ASN A 607 6.17 20.98 9.90
CA ASN A 607 7.21 21.00 8.87
C ASN A 607 6.53 21.22 7.51
N TYR A 608 7.11 22.00 6.59
CA TYR A 608 6.50 22.40 5.32
C TYR A 608 5.06 22.96 5.44
N CYS A 609 4.82 23.77 6.49
CA CYS A 609 3.49 24.30 6.79
C CYS A 609 2.38 23.25 6.91
N GLU A 610 2.71 22.01 7.27
CA GLU A 610 1.74 20.95 7.54
C GLU A 610 1.95 20.34 8.93
N PHE A 611 0.90 19.74 9.48
CA PHE A 611 1.03 18.82 10.61
C PHE A 611 1.33 17.43 10.06
N TYR A 612 2.61 17.06 10.04
CA TYR A 612 3.09 15.80 9.48
C TYR A 612 3.21 14.73 10.57
N PRO A 613 2.60 13.54 10.41
CA PRO A 613 2.71 12.46 11.38
C PRO A 613 4.09 11.80 11.32
N ILE A 614 4.93 11.99 12.34
CA ILE A 614 6.22 11.30 12.47
C ILE A 614 6.04 9.85 12.93
N ALA A 615 4.94 9.55 13.63
CA ALA A 615 4.54 8.20 14.03
C ALA A 615 3.02 8.07 14.09
N GLN A 616 2.51 6.86 13.82
CA GLN A 616 1.10 6.53 13.93
C GLN A 616 0.93 5.17 14.63
N LEU A 617 0.19 5.17 15.74
CA LEU A 617 -0.01 4.02 16.63
C LEU A 617 -1.50 3.77 16.88
N LYS A 618 -1.85 2.53 17.28
CA LYS A 618 -3.22 2.16 17.66
C LYS A 618 -3.31 1.97 19.17
N THR A 619 -4.40 2.42 19.78
CA THR A 619 -4.67 2.19 21.20
C THR A 619 -4.92 0.73 21.52
N ASP A 620 -4.44 0.29 22.68
CA ASP A 620 -4.73 -1.02 23.26
C ASP A 620 -6.18 -1.13 23.77
N ASP A 621 -6.53 -2.27 24.37
CA ASP A 621 -7.84 -2.55 24.97
C ASP A 621 -8.17 -1.64 26.18
N HIS A 622 -7.16 -0.95 26.72
CA HIS A 622 -7.29 0.08 27.75
C HIS A 622 -7.31 1.50 27.18
N GLY A 623 -7.37 1.66 25.85
CA GLY A 623 -7.41 2.95 25.19
C GLY A 623 -6.08 3.70 25.21
N ASN A 624 -4.96 3.05 25.48
CA ASN A 624 -3.66 3.70 25.66
C ASN A 624 -2.69 3.46 24.50
N VAL A 625 -1.82 4.43 24.26
CA VAL A 625 -0.63 4.33 23.42
C VAL A 625 0.58 4.85 24.20
N THR A 626 1.70 4.15 24.09
CA THR A 626 3.00 4.61 24.58
C THR A 626 3.88 5.06 23.42
N PHE A 627 4.57 6.19 23.57
CA PHE A 627 5.54 6.66 22.59
C PHE A 627 6.81 7.20 23.28
N VAL A 628 7.99 6.96 22.70
CA VAL A 628 9.26 7.52 23.18
C VAL A 628 9.67 8.63 22.21
N THR A 629 9.89 9.85 22.71
CA THR A 629 10.10 11.01 21.85
C THR A 629 11.00 12.06 22.49
N GLY A 630 11.40 13.08 21.73
CA GLY A 630 12.21 14.20 22.18
C GLY A 630 11.44 15.14 23.12
N LEU A 631 12.17 16.03 23.80
CA LEU A 631 11.60 16.96 24.79
C LEU A 631 11.03 18.24 24.16
N GLY A 632 10.23 18.11 23.11
CA GLY A 632 9.59 19.23 22.39
C GLY A 632 8.06 19.18 22.42
N ASP A 633 7.44 19.99 21.59
CA ASP A 633 5.98 19.99 21.40
C ASP A 633 5.56 19.00 20.30
N LEU A 634 4.48 18.26 20.56
CA LEU A 634 3.77 17.44 19.57
C LEU A 634 2.33 17.90 19.43
N MET A 635 1.77 17.80 18.23
CA MET A 635 0.33 17.77 18.04
C MET A 635 -0.13 16.31 18.10
N ILE A 636 -0.95 15.96 19.09
CA ILE A 636 -1.50 14.62 19.24
C ILE A 636 -2.85 14.60 18.53
N TYR A 637 -2.91 14.01 17.34
CA TYR A 637 -4.13 13.89 16.55
C TYR A 637 -4.68 12.47 16.64
N VAL A 638 -5.98 12.33 16.89
CA VAL A 638 -6.62 11.04 17.16
C VAL A 638 -7.85 10.90 16.30
N HIS A 639 -8.03 9.74 15.65
CA HIS A 639 -9.25 9.44 14.91
C HIS A 639 -9.65 7.96 14.95
N LYS A 640 -10.95 7.70 14.81
CA LYS A 640 -11.54 6.37 14.59
C LYS A 640 -12.77 6.54 13.71
N GLY A 641 -12.75 5.95 12.51
CA GLY A 641 -13.78 6.22 11.50
C GLY A 641 -13.78 7.70 11.10
N LYS A 642 -14.93 8.39 11.21
CA LYS A 642 -15.07 9.83 10.92
C LYS A 642 -14.83 10.72 12.14
N SER A 643 -14.79 10.13 13.34
CA SER A 643 -14.67 10.83 14.62
C SER A 643 -13.20 11.14 14.89
N PHE A 644 -12.91 12.36 15.37
CA PHE A 644 -11.54 12.82 15.58
C PHE A 644 -11.43 13.89 16.67
N THR A 645 -10.22 14.05 17.20
CA THR A 645 -9.84 15.07 18.17
C THR A 645 -8.33 15.34 18.07
N TYR A 646 -7.87 16.50 18.53
CA TYR A 646 -6.44 16.80 18.60
C TYR A 646 -6.12 17.76 19.74
N GLU A 647 -4.93 17.62 20.31
CA GLU A 647 -4.42 18.52 21.34
C GLU A 647 -2.88 18.64 21.27
N LYS A 648 -2.37 19.85 21.54
CA LYS A 648 -0.94 20.10 21.67
C LYS A 648 -0.42 19.54 23.00
N MET A 649 0.65 18.75 22.97
CA MET A 649 1.36 18.25 24.13
C MET A 649 2.78 18.84 24.22
N ASP A 650 3.07 19.47 25.35
CA ASP A 650 4.43 19.85 25.76
C ASP A 650 5.10 18.66 26.47
N VAL A 651 5.96 17.94 25.74
CA VAL A 651 6.64 16.75 26.27
C VAL A 651 7.73 17.12 27.27
N SER A 652 8.25 18.35 27.26
CA SER A 652 9.22 18.79 28.27
C SER A 652 8.60 18.76 29.68
N ASN A 653 7.34 19.15 29.82
CA ASN A 653 6.67 19.27 31.12
C ASN A 653 5.61 18.18 31.42
N LYS A 654 5.12 17.45 30.42
CA LYS A 654 4.10 16.39 30.60
C LYS A 654 4.63 15.01 30.24
N GLU A 655 4.12 13.99 30.93
CA GLU A 655 4.37 12.57 30.64
C GLU A 655 3.11 11.83 30.19
N ASN A 656 1.93 12.40 30.47
CA ASN A 656 0.65 11.78 30.15
C ASN A 656 -0.34 12.83 29.63
N ILE A 657 -1.21 12.42 28.71
CA ILE A 657 -2.32 13.24 28.20
C ILE A 657 -3.54 12.35 27.94
N THR A 658 -4.73 12.84 28.25
CA THR A 658 -5.99 12.14 27.98
C THR A 658 -6.83 12.96 27.03
N LEU A 659 -7.24 12.37 25.89
CA LEU A 659 -8.07 13.02 24.89
C LEU A 659 -9.44 12.32 24.82
N ILE A 660 -10.49 13.13 24.73
CA ILE A 660 -11.85 12.63 24.52
C ILE A 660 -12.12 12.56 23.01
N LEU A 661 -12.32 11.35 22.49
CA LEU A 661 -12.74 11.13 21.11
C LEU A 661 -14.23 11.43 21.00
N LYS A 662 -14.53 12.61 20.49
CA LYS A 662 -15.90 13.08 20.34
C LYS A 662 -16.52 12.48 19.08
N ASP A 663 -17.77 12.03 19.16
CA ASP A 663 -18.51 11.57 17.99
C ASP A 663 -19.02 12.77 17.18
N LYS A 664 -18.10 13.47 16.52
CA LYS A 664 -18.40 14.72 15.81
C LYS A 664 -18.77 14.47 14.36
N THR A 665 -20.05 14.65 14.05
CA THR A 665 -20.52 15.06 12.72
C THR A 665 -20.27 16.55 12.42
N TYR A 666 -19.82 17.33 13.42
CA TYR A 666 -19.56 18.77 13.29
C TYR A 666 -18.05 19.08 13.13
N MET A 667 -17.71 19.78 12.04
CA MET A 667 -16.33 20.17 11.71
C MET A 667 -15.90 21.44 12.45
N PRO A 668 -14.62 21.55 12.87
CA PRO A 668 -14.08 22.80 13.41
C PRO A 668 -14.35 23.97 12.46
N THR A 669 -14.64 25.14 13.03
CA THR A 669 -14.84 26.40 12.30
C THR A 669 -13.97 27.48 12.90
N GLY A 670 -13.59 28.48 12.09
CA GLY A 670 -12.81 29.62 12.55
C GLY A 670 -11.31 29.41 12.44
N THR A 671 -10.56 30.05 13.33
CA THR A 671 -9.10 30.09 13.31
C THR A 671 -8.52 29.60 14.63
N GLU A 672 -7.53 28.72 14.55
CA GLU A 672 -6.73 28.26 15.68
C GLU A 672 -5.27 28.70 15.52
N LYS A 673 -4.57 28.84 16.66
CA LYS A 673 -3.19 29.33 16.70
C LYS A 673 -2.38 28.52 17.70
N TRP A 674 -1.17 28.15 17.32
CA TRP A 674 -0.22 27.45 18.20
C TRP A 674 1.19 28.00 18.02
N THR A 675 1.99 27.89 19.09
CA THR A 675 3.45 27.97 19.01
C THR A 675 3.99 26.59 19.29
N MET A 676 4.74 26.01 18.34
CA MET A 676 5.34 24.69 18.46
C MET A 676 6.83 24.85 18.75
N VAL A 677 7.26 24.41 19.93
CA VAL A 677 8.63 24.56 20.42
C VAL A 677 9.39 23.24 20.24
N PRO A 678 10.53 23.21 19.51
CA PRO A 678 11.34 22.01 19.37
C PRO A 678 12.12 21.69 20.66
N PRO A 679 12.68 20.47 20.81
CA PRO A 679 13.60 20.16 21.88
C PRO A 679 14.82 21.08 21.91
N ILE A 680 15.29 21.41 23.11
CA ILE A 680 16.57 22.11 23.27
C ILE A 680 17.71 21.12 22.99
N GLY A 681 18.37 21.30 21.85
CA GLY A 681 19.52 20.48 21.44
C GLY A 681 20.74 20.62 22.35
N GLY A 682 21.61 19.61 22.27
CA GLY A 682 22.88 19.57 22.98
C GLY A 682 23.68 18.31 22.63
N VAL A 683 24.98 18.50 22.43
CA VAL A 683 25.95 17.44 22.15
C VAL A 683 27.06 17.51 23.19
N ASP A 684 27.57 16.36 23.63
CA ASP A 684 28.77 16.32 24.50
C ASP A 684 29.95 16.96 23.77
N GLU A 685 30.78 17.73 24.51
CA GLU A 685 31.98 18.40 23.99
C GLU A 685 32.83 17.42 23.17
N GLU A 686 33.01 17.74 21.91
CA GLU A 686 33.79 16.97 20.97
C GLU A 686 35.27 17.20 21.26
N ILE A 687 36.10 16.15 21.19
CA ILE A 687 37.55 16.36 21.16
C ILE A 687 37.87 16.88 19.77
N PRO A 688 38.21 18.18 19.62
CA PRO A 688 38.46 18.74 18.31
C PRO A 688 39.63 18.01 17.65
N TYR A 689 39.59 17.90 16.34
CA TYR A 689 40.75 17.46 15.58
C TYR A 689 41.90 18.44 15.82
N THR A 690 43.11 17.90 15.95
CA THR A 690 44.31 18.71 15.85
C THR A 690 44.44 19.29 14.43
N ASP A 691 45.13 20.43 14.28
CA ASP A 691 45.35 21.04 12.96
C ASP A 691 45.93 20.06 11.93
N GLU A 692 46.79 19.14 12.40
CA GLU A 692 47.39 18.10 11.56
C GLU A 692 46.37 17.05 11.09
N GLU A 693 45.48 16.60 11.97
CA GLU A 693 44.38 15.67 11.65
C GLU A 693 43.39 16.31 10.67
N SER A 694 42.99 17.55 10.91
CA SER A 694 42.11 18.32 10.02
C SER A 694 42.74 18.50 8.63
N ALA A 695 44.02 18.87 8.58
CA ALA A 695 44.74 19.02 7.30
C ALA A 695 44.90 17.68 6.57
N ALA A 696 45.09 16.57 7.29
CA ALA A 696 45.16 15.23 6.71
C ALA A 696 43.81 14.79 6.14
N GLN A 697 42.73 15.04 6.87
CA GLN A 697 41.36 14.80 6.42
C GLN A 697 41.06 15.56 5.13
N LYS A 698 41.33 16.86 5.12
CA LYS A 698 41.13 17.72 3.94
C LYS A 698 41.86 17.16 2.72
N ARG A 699 43.14 16.80 2.84
CA ARG A 699 43.90 16.18 1.74
C ARG A 699 43.25 14.88 1.24
N ARG A 700 42.69 14.07 2.13
CA ARG A 700 42.02 12.82 1.75
C ARG A 700 40.70 13.10 1.03
N ASN A 701 39.92 14.08 1.51
CA ASN A 701 38.69 14.53 0.87
C ASN A 701 38.96 15.11 -0.53
N ASP A 702 39.97 15.98 -0.66
CA ASP A 702 40.38 16.59 -1.94
C ASP A 702 40.72 15.49 -2.98
N ASN A 703 41.52 14.49 -2.58
CA ASN A 703 41.85 13.34 -3.44
C ASN A 703 40.62 12.51 -3.84
N ALA A 704 39.63 12.38 -2.96
CA ALA A 704 38.40 11.66 -3.25
C ALA A 704 37.52 12.42 -4.24
N ILE A 705 37.43 13.75 -4.08
CA ILE A 705 36.73 14.65 -5.00
C ILE A 705 37.37 14.57 -6.41
N ASP A 706 38.69 14.56 -6.51
CA ASP A 706 39.38 14.47 -7.81
C ASP A 706 39.10 13.14 -8.52
N LYS A 707 39.05 12.02 -7.79
CA LYS A 707 38.65 10.72 -8.38
C LYS A 707 37.23 10.75 -8.92
N ARG A 708 36.30 11.35 -8.18
CA ARG A 708 34.91 11.51 -8.61
C ARG A 708 34.82 12.39 -9.86
N LYS A 709 35.50 13.55 -9.87
CA LYS A 709 35.57 14.45 -11.03
C LYS A 709 36.10 13.74 -12.28
N ASN A 710 37.20 12.99 -12.16
CA ASN A 710 37.76 12.22 -13.27
C ASN A 710 36.76 11.18 -13.83
N PHE A 711 35.89 10.63 -12.97
CA PHE A 711 34.83 9.74 -13.41
C PHE A 711 33.68 10.51 -14.10
N GLU A 712 33.29 11.66 -13.57
CA GLU A 712 32.27 12.54 -14.18
C GLU A 712 32.70 13.09 -15.54
N GLU A 713 34.00 13.28 -15.79
CA GLU A 713 34.54 13.67 -17.10
C GLU A 713 34.25 12.64 -18.21
N THR A 714 33.86 11.41 -17.85
CA THR A 714 33.42 10.40 -18.82
C THR A 714 31.98 10.61 -19.31
N PHE A 715 31.22 11.49 -18.66
CA PHE A 715 29.84 11.80 -19.01
C PHE A 715 29.75 12.92 -20.04
N PHE A 716 28.58 13.07 -20.67
CA PHE A 716 28.32 14.20 -21.55
C PHE A 716 28.12 15.50 -20.74
N ASP A 717 28.97 16.48 -21.01
CA ASP A 717 28.78 17.88 -20.65
C ASP A 717 28.07 18.66 -21.76
N GLU A 718 27.84 19.96 -21.56
CA GLU A 718 27.14 20.81 -22.54
C GLU A 718 27.80 20.84 -23.93
N ILE A 719 29.12 20.73 -24.01
CA ILE A 719 29.86 20.83 -25.28
C ILE A 719 29.83 19.49 -26.00
N THR A 720 30.20 18.43 -25.29
CA THR A 720 30.27 17.06 -25.81
C THR A 720 28.88 16.52 -26.17
N SER A 721 27.84 16.87 -25.41
CA SER A 721 26.45 16.51 -25.75
C SER A 721 25.98 17.17 -27.03
N LYS A 722 26.25 18.48 -27.21
CA LYS A 722 25.90 19.23 -28.42
C LYS A 722 26.65 18.70 -29.63
N GLU A 723 27.93 18.36 -29.48
CA GLU A 723 28.70 17.77 -30.58
C GLU A 723 28.14 16.42 -30.99
N LYS A 724 27.87 15.53 -30.02
CA LYS A 724 27.29 14.21 -30.31
C LYS A 724 25.90 14.34 -30.93
N ALA A 725 25.09 15.28 -30.47
CA ALA A 725 23.74 15.50 -30.98
C ALA A 725 23.70 16.00 -32.45
N LYS A 726 24.80 16.53 -33.01
CA LYS A 726 24.89 16.90 -34.43
C LYS A 726 24.75 15.70 -35.37
N GLU A 727 24.97 14.48 -34.88
CA GLU A 727 24.66 13.26 -35.64
C GLU A 727 23.15 13.10 -35.92
N TYR A 728 22.29 13.90 -35.26
CA TYR A 728 20.84 13.93 -35.41
C TYR A 728 20.34 15.37 -35.75
N PRO A 729 20.46 15.82 -37.01
CA PRO A 729 20.37 17.24 -37.38
C PRO A 729 19.08 17.98 -36.99
N ILE A 730 17.95 17.26 -36.93
CA ILE A 730 16.61 17.87 -36.79
C ILE A 730 16.21 18.08 -35.32
N LEU A 731 16.78 17.31 -34.38
CA LEU A 731 16.37 17.29 -32.96
C LEU A 731 17.54 17.42 -31.99
N HIS A 732 18.67 17.93 -32.47
CA HIS A 732 19.93 17.98 -31.74
C HIS A 732 19.84 18.68 -30.36
N GLU A 733 19.04 19.74 -30.21
CA GLU A 733 18.85 20.39 -28.90
C GLU A 733 18.17 19.47 -27.88
N GLY A 734 17.10 18.78 -28.28
CA GLY A 734 16.38 17.84 -27.40
C GLY A 734 17.21 16.63 -27.03
N ILE A 735 18.01 16.12 -27.97
CA ILE A 735 18.91 14.99 -27.73
C ILE A 735 20.07 15.39 -26.82
N SER A 736 20.65 16.58 -27.02
CA SER A 736 21.71 17.11 -26.15
C SER A 736 21.27 17.15 -24.68
N ASP A 737 20.06 17.66 -24.41
CA ASP A 737 19.49 17.65 -23.06
C ASP A 737 19.38 16.23 -22.51
N CYS A 738 18.78 15.30 -23.26
CA CYS A 738 18.64 13.91 -22.82
C CYS A 738 20.00 13.23 -22.53
N LEU A 739 21.03 13.48 -23.34
CA LEU A 739 22.37 12.90 -23.14
C LEU A 739 23.05 13.46 -21.88
N MET A 740 22.90 14.75 -21.58
CA MET A 740 23.39 15.32 -20.32
C MET A 740 22.67 14.72 -19.12
N LYS A 741 21.34 14.58 -19.24
CA LYS A 741 20.50 13.99 -18.19
C LYS A 741 20.80 12.52 -17.92
N ALA A 742 21.25 11.78 -18.94
CA ALA A 742 21.58 10.37 -18.85
C ALA A 742 22.79 10.04 -17.98
N ARG A 743 23.71 10.99 -17.74
CA ARG A 743 24.92 10.77 -16.93
C ARG A 743 25.64 9.49 -17.38
N GLY A 744 25.96 8.54 -16.48
CA GLY A 744 26.59 7.27 -16.81
C GLY A 744 25.75 6.34 -17.71
N ASN A 745 24.44 6.58 -17.87
CA ASN A 745 23.52 5.78 -18.67
C ASN A 745 23.43 6.21 -20.14
N HIS A 746 24.25 7.17 -20.57
CA HIS A 746 24.23 7.73 -21.93
C HIS A 746 24.32 6.68 -23.05
N LYS A 747 24.94 5.52 -22.82
CA LYS A 747 25.03 4.44 -23.82
C LYS A 747 23.67 3.79 -24.11
N GLU A 748 22.82 3.62 -23.11
CA GLU A 748 21.46 3.07 -23.29
C GLU A 748 20.61 4.07 -24.09
N ILE A 749 20.71 5.37 -23.77
CA ILE A 749 19.99 6.42 -24.50
C ILE A 749 20.43 6.50 -25.97
N LEU A 750 21.74 6.44 -26.25
CA LEU A 750 22.25 6.37 -27.62
C LEU A 750 21.75 5.10 -28.34
N THR A 751 21.79 3.95 -27.67
CA THR A 751 21.30 2.67 -28.24
C THR A 751 19.82 2.75 -28.61
N PHE A 752 19.00 3.46 -27.84
CA PHE A 752 17.58 3.68 -28.14
C PHE A 752 17.35 4.61 -29.34
N LEU A 753 18.23 5.60 -29.56
CA LEU A 753 18.11 6.57 -30.65
C LEU A 753 18.75 6.09 -31.96
N ASP A 754 19.80 5.28 -31.89
CA ASP A 754 20.57 4.82 -33.05
C ASP A 754 19.74 4.03 -34.06
N ASN A 755 20.04 4.23 -35.35
CA ASN A 755 19.37 3.57 -36.49
C ASN A 755 17.85 3.79 -36.55
N THR A 756 17.31 4.82 -35.88
CA THR A 756 15.88 5.14 -35.89
C THR A 756 15.52 6.01 -37.11
N PRO A 757 14.43 5.69 -37.86
CA PRO A 757 13.89 6.56 -38.90
C PRO A 757 13.53 7.97 -38.40
N GLU A 758 13.58 8.97 -39.27
CA GLU A 758 13.40 10.39 -38.89
C GLU A 758 12.03 10.68 -38.24
N ASP A 759 10.97 10.03 -38.71
CA ASP A 759 9.62 10.18 -38.18
C ASP A 759 9.42 9.54 -36.81
N GLU A 760 10.10 8.42 -36.54
CA GLU A 760 10.11 7.78 -35.22
C GLU A 760 11.02 8.52 -34.23
N LEU A 761 12.14 9.06 -34.70
CA LEU A 761 13.12 9.77 -33.88
C LEU A 761 12.47 10.96 -33.16
N TYR A 762 11.56 11.68 -33.82
CA TYR A 762 10.75 12.74 -33.21
C TYR A 762 10.04 12.28 -31.93
N TRP A 763 9.35 11.14 -32.02
CA TRP A 763 8.59 10.60 -30.90
C TRP A 763 9.46 9.99 -29.82
N LYS A 764 10.57 9.32 -30.19
CA LYS A 764 11.55 8.82 -29.22
C LYS A 764 12.16 9.95 -28.37
N VAL A 765 12.48 11.08 -28.98
CA VAL A 765 13.00 12.26 -28.25
C VAL A 765 11.91 12.85 -27.35
N LYS A 766 10.66 12.93 -27.79
CA LYS A 766 9.53 13.36 -26.95
C LYS A 766 9.31 12.45 -25.75
N MET A 767 9.40 11.13 -25.95
CA MET A 767 9.32 10.14 -24.87
C MET A 767 10.39 10.38 -23.80
N LEU A 768 11.65 10.55 -24.21
CA LEU A 768 12.74 10.81 -23.28
C LEU A 768 12.54 12.12 -22.50
N ARG A 769 12.04 13.16 -23.16
CA ARG A 769 11.80 14.46 -22.52
C ARG A 769 10.64 14.48 -21.53
N ALA A 770 9.69 13.54 -21.65
CA ALA A 770 8.61 13.35 -20.70
C ALA A 770 9.04 12.57 -19.45
N LEU A 771 10.24 11.98 -19.46
CA LEU A 771 10.78 11.26 -18.32
C LEU A 771 11.50 12.21 -17.34
N PRO A 772 11.30 12.01 -16.03
CA PRO A 772 12.14 12.63 -15.00
C PRO A 772 13.62 12.31 -15.20
N GLN A 773 14.48 13.22 -14.72
CA GLN A 773 15.95 13.08 -14.72
C GLN A 773 16.43 11.69 -14.30
N LYS A 774 15.92 11.19 -13.17
CA LYS A 774 16.37 9.93 -12.57
C LYS A 774 16.05 8.72 -13.46
N ASP A 775 14.93 8.77 -14.19
CA ASP A 775 14.54 7.71 -15.12
C ASP A 775 15.48 7.66 -16.32
N ILE A 776 15.84 8.80 -16.90
CA ILE A 776 16.83 8.86 -17.98
C ILE A 776 18.19 8.30 -17.51
N SER A 777 18.52 8.49 -16.23
CA SER A 777 19.79 8.01 -15.66
C SER A 777 19.87 6.52 -15.35
N ASP A 778 18.78 5.76 -15.44
CA ASP A 778 18.82 4.31 -15.16
C ASP A 778 17.88 3.42 -16.01
N VAL A 779 17.12 3.98 -16.94
CA VAL A 779 16.27 3.20 -17.86
C VAL A 779 17.11 2.50 -18.94
N LEU A 780 16.74 1.27 -19.27
CA LEU A 780 17.42 0.51 -20.33
C LEU A 780 16.82 0.82 -21.70
N ALA A 781 17.65 0.80 -22.75
CA ALA A 781 17.22 0.99 -24.14
C ALA A 781 16.11 0.00 -24.51
N THR A 782 16.21 -1.24 -24.01
CA THR A 782 15.22 -2.27 -24.31
C THR A 782 13.87 -2.04 -23.62
N GLU A 783 13.83 -1.35 -22.47
CA GLU A 783 12.59 -0.96 -21.80
C GLU A 783 11.91 0.18 -22.57
N LEU A 784 12.69 1.20 -22.95
CA LEU A 784 12.22 2.29 -23.80
C LEU A 784 11.66 1.79 -25.13
N GLU A 785 12.36 0.85 -25.78
CA GLU A 785 11.96 0.31 -27.08
C GLU A 785 10.63 -0.45 -27.02
N GLU A 786 10.39 -1.23 -25.95
CA GLU A 786 9.09 -1.87 -25.76
C GLU A 786 7.99 -0.84 -25.56
N HIS A 787 8.20 0.14 -24.67
CA HIS A 787 7.18 1.15 -24.42
C HIS A 787 6.87 2.00 -25.66
N PHE A 788 7.88 2.36 -26.43
CA PHE A 788 7.74 3.04 -27.71
C PHE A 788 6.94 2.21 -28.71
N THR A 789 7.38 0.99 -28.99
CA THR A 789 6.76 0.08 -29.98
C THR A 789 5.27 -0.13 -29.74
N TYR A 790 4.86 -0.34 -28.49
CA TYR A 790 3.46 -0.65 -28.17
C TYR A 790 2.57 0.60 -28.07
N SER A 791 3.15 1.79 -27.86
CA SER A 791 2.42 3.05 -27.70
C SER A 791 2.27 3.83 -29.01
N ILE A 792 3.27 3.80 -29.89
CA ILE A 792 3.37 4.68 -31.07
C ILE A 792 2.20 4.58 -32.05
N LYS A 793 1.55 3.41 -32.12
CA LYS A 793 0.37 3.16 -32.94
C LYS A 793 -0.86 4.00 -32.55
N TYR A 794 -0.87 4.60 -31.36
CA TYR A 794 -1.97 5.42 -30.84
C TYR A 794 -1.72 6.93 -30.93
N LYS A 795 -0.63 7.36 -31.61
CA LYS A 795 -0.23 8.77 -31.68
C LYS A 795 -1.29 9.71 -32.28
N ASP A 796 -2.15 9.17 -33.13
CA ASP A 796 -3.19 9.92 -33.84
C ASP A 796 -4.56 9.89 -33.13
N ASP A 797 -4.66 9.18 -31.99
CA ASP A 797 -5.92 8.98 -31.26
C ASP A 797 -6.25 10.12 -30.27
N CYS A 798 -5.26 10.95 -29.92
CA CYS A 798 -5.44 12.11 -29.04
C CYS A 798 -4.39 13.20 -29.32
N GLU A 799 -4.53 14.36 -28.68
CA GLU A 799 -3.60 15.48 -28.83
C GLU A 799 -2.17 15.07 -28.45
N GLU A 800 -1.16 15.61 -29.15
CA GLU A 800 0.25 15.23 -28.99
C GLU A 800 0.70 15.25 -27.51
N ASN A 801 0.39 16.32 -26.77
CA ASN A 801 0.79 16.44 -25.38
C ASN A 801 0.10 15.40 -24.48
N ILE A 802 -1.18 15.11 -24.74
CA ILE A 802 -1.92 14.08 -23.98
C ILE A 802 -1.34 12.70 -24.28
N PHE A 803 -1.03 12.43 -25.55
CA PHE A 803 -0.43 11.18 -25.99
C PHE A 803 0.95 10.98 -25.34
N VAL A 804 1.83 11.98 -25.42
CA VAL A 804 3.19 11.89 -24.87
C VAL A 804 3.14 11.67 -23.36
N GLU A 805 2.41 12.49 -22.61
CA GLU A 805 2.41 12.46 -21.14
C GLU A 805 1.61 11.30 -20.54
N TYR A 806 0.51 10.91 -21.18
CA TYR A 806 -0.48 10.03 -20.55
C TYR A 806 -0.78 8.76 -21.32
N VAL A 807 -0.13 8.51 -22.45
CA VAL A 807 -0.17 7.22 -23.16
C VAL A 807 1.24 6.65 -23.36
N MET A 808 2.16 7.43 -23.91
CA MET A 808 3.53 6.99 -24.25
C MET A 808 4.43 6.89 -23.02
N ASN A 809 4.41 7.91 -22.16
CA ASN A 809 5.22 7.96 -20.94
C ASN A 809 4.96 6.72 -20.06
N PRO A 810 5.98 5.88 -19.78
CA PRO A 810 5.82 4.70 -18.93
C PRO A 810 5.75 5.04 -17.43
N ARG A 811 6.15 6.25 -17.01
CA ARG A 811 6.14 6.70 -15.61
C ARG A 811 4.72 7.00 -15.14
N THR A 812 4.29 6.34 -14.06
CA THR A 812 2.99 6.59 -13.41
C THR A 812 3.14 7.24 -12.04
N TRP A 813 4.04 6.71 -11.19
CA TRP A 813 4.29 7.22 -9.84
C TRP A 813 5.81 7.25 -9.55
N ILE A 814 6.33 6.42 -8.64
CA ILE A 814 7.76 6.35 -8.28
C ILE A 814 8.38 4.96 -8.49
N GLU A 815 7.66 4.03 -9.13
CA GLU A 815 8.08 2.66 -9.46
C GLU A 815 9.36 2.62 -10.32
N LYS A 816 10.13 1.52 -10.32
CA LYS A 816 11.15 1.34 -11.36
C LYS A 816 10.46 1.10 -12.70
N ILE A 817 10.81 1.85 -13.74
CA ILE A 817 10.34 1.57 -15.11
C ILE A 817 10.87 0.19 -15.52
N ARG A 818 9.96 -0.68 -15.96
CA ARG A 818 10.23 -2.02 -16.47
C ARG A 818 9.33 -2.30 -17.68
N LYS A 819 9.74 -3.25 -18.50
CA LYS A 819 8.87 -3.84 -19.53
C LYS A 819 7.57 -4.36 -18.94
N TYR A 820 6.45 -4.02 -19.58
CA TYR A 820 5.12 -4.48 -19.17
C TYR A 820 4.09 -4.47 -20.30
N ARG A 821 4.26 -3.67 -21.36
CA ARG A 821 3.20 -3.48 -22.36
C ARG A 821 2.93 -4.76 -23.12
N LYS A 822 4.00 -5.47 -23.49
CA LYS A 822 3.87 -6.76 -24.16
C LYS A 822 3.08 -7.75 -23.30
N GLU A 823 3.45 -7.86 -22.03
CA GLU A 823 2.83 -8.80 -21.09
C GLU A 823 1.35 -8.47 -20.86
N ILE A 824 0.98 -7.19 -20.76
CA ILE A 824 -0.42 -6.76 -20.69
C ILE A 824 -1.19 -7.19 -21.96
N MET A 825 -0.61 -6.95 -23.14
CA MET A 825 -1.25 -7.27 -24.41
C MET A 825 -1.39 -8.78 -24.65
N GLU A 826 -0.49 -9.60 -24.09
CA GLU A 826 -0.58 -11.07 -24.14
C GLU A 826 -1.52 -11.63 -23.06
N PHE A 827 -1.71 -10.90 -21.96
CA PHE A 827 -2.52 -11.32 -20.83
C PHE A 827 -4.03 -11.18 -21.09
N PHE A 828 -4.46 -10.17 -21.84
CA PHE A 828 -5.87 -9.96 -22.20
C PHE A 828 -6.18 -10.45 -23.61
N THR A 829 -7.36 -11.05 -23.81
CA THR A 829 -7.87 -11.38 -25.16
C THR A 829 -8.12 -10.12 -25.99
N GLU A 830 -8.14 -10.23 -27.33
CA GLU A 830 -8.43 -9.07 -28.20
C GLU A 830 -9.80 -8.42 -27.88
N GLU A 831 -10.79 -9.22 -27.47
CA GLU A 831 -12.11 -8.75 -27.07
C GLU A 831 -12.06 -7.99 -25.73
N GLN A 832 -11.34 -8.52 -24.73
CA GLN A 832 -11.07 -7.82 -23.47
C GLN A 832 -10.36 -6.48 -23.70
N GLN A 833 -9.35 -6.46 -24.56
CA GLN A 833 -8.60 -5.25 -24.89
C GLN A 833 -9.51 -4.18 -25.50
N ARG A 834 -10.37 -4.55 -26.45
CA ARG A 834 -11.36 -3.63 -27.04
C ARG A 834 -12.34 -3.14 -25.99
N TYR A 835 -12.89 -4.04 -25.19
CA TYR A 835 -13.90 -3.72 -24.18
C TYR A 835 -13.37 -2.78 -23.11
N PHE A 836 -12.21 -3.05 -22.51
CA PHE A 836 -11.62 -2.19 -21.48
C PHE A 836 -11.13 -0.84 -22.02
N ARG A 837 -10.85 -0.76 -23.32
CA ARG A 837 -10.57 0.50 -24.00
C ARG A 837 -11.83 1.37 -24.12
N GLU A 838 -12.96 0.76 -24.47
CA GLU A 838 -14.25 1.43 -24.63
C GLU A 838 -14.88 1.78 -23.27
N GLU A 839 -14.76 0.88 -22.28
CA GLU A 839 -15.32 0.99 -20.94
C GLU A 839 -14.26 0.90 -19.82
N PRO A 840 -13.42 1.93 -19.62
CA PRO A 840 -12.35 1.92 -18.62
C PRO A 840 -12.79 1.63 -17.17
N LEU A 841 -14.03 1.91 -16.79
CA LEU A 841 -14.52 1.58 -15.44
C LEU A 841 -14.67 0.08 -15.21
N GLU A 842 -14.99 -0.68 -16.25
CA GLU A 842 -15.15 -2.13 -16.14
C GLU A 842 -13.79 -2.80 -15.91
N LEU A 843 -12.70 -2.21 -16.43
CA LEU A 843 -11.35 -2.63 -16.05
C LEU A 843 -11.08 -2.46 -14.55
N ARG A 844 -11.57 -1.38 -13.94
CA ARG A 844 -11.38 -1.15 -12.49
C ARG A 844 -12.07 -2.24 -11.68
N LYS A 845 -13.32 -2.57 -12.02
CA LYS A 845 -14.07 -3.66 -11.38
C LYS A 845 -13.38 -5.01 -11.61
N TRP A 846 -12.96 -5.26 -12.85
CA TRP A 846 -12.24 -6.47 -13.22
C TRP A 846 -10.96 -6.66 -12.39
N ILE A 847 -10.16 -5.61 -12.21
CA ILE A 847 -8.95 -5.65 -11.36
C ILE A 847 -9.32 -6.01 -9.93
N ASN A 848 -10.34 -5.37 -9.34
CA ASN A 848 -10.76 -5.64 -7.96
C ASN A 848 -11.23 -7.10 -7.78
N SER A 849 -11.90 -7.70 -8.77
CA SER A 849 -12.37 -9.09 -8.72
C SER A 849 -11.28 -10.14 -8.95
N ASN A 850 -10.21 -9.79 -9.68
CA ASN A 850 -9.19 -10.75 -10.14
C ASN A 850 -7.82 -10.62 -9.43
N PHE A 851 -7.56 -9.51 -8.75
CA PHE A 851 -6.31 -9.25 -8.06
C PHE A 851 -6.57 -8.98 -6.59
N ARG A 852 -5.87 -9.69 -5.70
CA ARG A 852 -5.97 -9.43 -4.26
C ARG A 852 -5.42 -8.06 -3.91
N LEU A 853 -6.16 -7.33 -3.08
CA LEU A 853 -5.60 -6.20 -2.36
C LEU A 853 -4.77 -6.73 -1.20
N ILE A 854 -3.47 -6.77 -1.41
CA ILE A 854 -2.53 -7.25 -0.41
C ILE A 854 -1.88 -6.02 0.19
N ASP A 855 -2.51 -5.50 1.24
CA ASP A 855 -1.87 -4.54 2.14
C ASP A 855 -1.04 -5.36 3.14
N ASP A 856 0.03 -6.00 2.65
CA ASP A 856 0.90 -6.96 3.36
C ASP A 856 1.69 -6.36 4.52
N LYS A 857 1.25 -5.18 4.98
CA LYS A 857 1.92 -4.37 5.97
C LYS A 857 3.32 -3.97 5.48
N GLU A 858 3.53 -3.90 4.15
CA GLU A 858 4.63 -3.18 3.50
C GLU A 858 4.66 -1.73 4.01
N TYR A 859 5.83 -1.10 3.96
CA TYR A 859 5.90 0.35 4.16
C TYR A 859 5.54 1.07 2.85
N SER A 860 4.95 2.24 2.98
CA SER A 860 4.10 2.92 1.98
C SER A 860 4.70 3.20 0.60
N ASN A 861 6.01 3.03 0.43
CA ASN A 861 6.73 3.48 -0.77
C ASN A 861 7.16 2.32 -1.69
N LEU A 862 6.81 1.08 -1.34
CA LEU A 862 7.00 -0.09 -2.21
C LEU A 862 5.79 -0.28 -3.11
N CYS A 863 6.05 -0.76 -4.32
CA CYS A 863 5.01 -1.18 -5.26
C CYS A 863 5.48 -2.44 -5.98
N THR A 864 4.57 -3.42 -6.07
CA THR A 864 4.71 -4.58 -6.94
C THR A 864 4.67 -4.11 -8.40
N SER A 865 5.62 -4.56 -9.23
CA SER A 865 5.62 -4.29 -10.67
C SER A 865 4.39 -4.90 -11.35
N ILE A 866 4.06 -4.40 -12.55
CA ILE A 866 2.95 -4.92 -13.37
C ILE A 866 3.08 -6.43 -13.60
N LYS A 867 4.28 -6.87 -13.97
CA LYS A 867 4.63 -8.28 -14.14
C LYS A 867 4.45 -9.07 -12.85
N GLY A 868 4.95 -8.53 -11.73
CA GLY A 868 4.77 -9.12 -10.41
C GLY A 868 3.30 -9.30 -10.06
N MET A 869 2.48 -8.27 -10.28
CA MET A 869 1.04 -8.33 -10.05
C MET A 869 0.37 -9.42 -10.88
N ILE A 870 0.71 -9.54 -12.18
CA ILE A 870 0.18 -10.62 -13.04
C ILE A 870 0.61 -11.98 -12.49
N ARG A 871 1.89 -12.13 -12.11
CA ARG A 871 2.44 -13.38 -11.59
C ARG A 871 1.80 -13.84 -10.29
N VAL A 872 1.63 -12.94 -9.31
CA VAL A 872 1.13 -13.28 -7.96
C VAL A 872 -0.34 -12.97 -7.74
N ARG A 873 -1.04 -12.43 -8.76
CA ARG A 873 -2.46 -12.01 -8.69
C ARG A 873 -2.77 -11.16 -7.46
N GLY A 874 -1.94 -10.16 -7.20
CA GLY A 874 -2.12 -9.29 -6.06
C GLY A 874 -1.04 -8.22 -5.94
N GLY A 875 -1.31 -7.25 -5.08
CA GLY A 875 -0.42 -6.13 -4.79
C GLY A 875 -1.13 -5.15 -3.86
N ASN A 876 -0.38 -4.17 -3.36
CA ASN A 876 -0.93 -3.14 -2.48
C ASN A 876 -1.80 -2.13 -3.25
N LYS A 877 -2.42 -1.19 -2.51
CA LYS A 877 -3.38 -0.24 -3.08
C LYS A 877 -2.78 0.64 -4.19
N ILE A 878 -1.53 1.07 -4.05
CA ILE A 878 -0.89 1.91 -5.06
C ILE A 878 -0.49 1.09 -6.29
N SER A 879 -0.03 -0.16 -6.12
CA SER A 879 0.20 -1.10 -7.22
C SER A 879 -1.05 -1.34 -8.06
N HIS A 880 -2.23 -1.53 -7.44
CA HIS A 880 -3.51 -1.63 -8.16
C HIS A 880 -3.81 -0.40 -9.01
N LYS A 881 -3.53 0.79 -8.49
CA LYS A 881 -3.71 2.05 -9.24
C LYS A 881 -2.73 2.16 -10.42
N ILE A 882 -1.46 1.81 -10.20
CA ILE A 882 -0.44 1.79 -11.26
C ILE A 882 -0.82 0.77 -12.33
N PHE A 883 -1.31 -0.42 -11.94
CA PHE A 883 -1.76 -1.45 -12.86
C PHE A 883 -2.91 -0.99 -13.75
N PHE A 884 -3.91 -0.33 -13.16
CA PHE A 884 -5.01 0.27 -13.93
C PHE A 884 -4.49 1.25 -14.99
N VAL A 885 -3.62 2.20 -14.61
CA VAL A 885 -3.04 3.18 -15.53
C VAL A 885 -2.22 2.48 -16.62
N ALA A 886 -1.36 1.53 -16.25
CA ALA A 886 -0.51 0.81 -17.18
C ALA A 886 -1.31 0.03 -18.23
N VAL A 887 -2.42 -0.61 -17.84
CA VAL A 887 -3.31 -1.31 -18.77
C VAL A 887 -3.97 -0.34 -19.73
N LEU A 888 -4.62 0.72 -19.24
CA LEU A 888 -5.26 1.72 -20.10
C LEU A 888 -4.28 2.37 -21.08
N ARG A 889 -3.10 2.77 -20.60
CA ARG A 889 -2.04 3.32 -21.46
C ARG A 889 -1.57 2.32 -22.52
N SER A 890 -1.58 1.02 -22.22
CA SER A 890 -1.23 -0.04 -23.18
C SER A 890 -2.31 -0.25 -24.24
N LEU A 891 -3.56 0.09 -23.91
CA LEU A 891 -4.71 0.07 -24.81
C LEU A 891 -4.91 1.39 -25.57
N GLY A 892 -4.05 2.39 -25.36
CA GLY A 892 -4.14 3.70 -26.02
C GLY A 892 -5.11 4.68 -25.38
N VAL A 893 -5.58 4.41 -24.16
CA VAL A 893 -6.41 5.34 -23.37
C VAL A 893 -5.52 6.19 -22.49
N PRO A 894 -5.53 7.53 -22.60
CA PRO A 894 -4.73 8.37 -21.72
C PRO A 894 -5.21 8.25 -20.28
N ALA A 895 -4.30 7.92 -19.37
CA ALA A 895 -4.62 7.70 -17.96
C ALA A 895 -3.53 8.22 -17.04
N ARG A 896 -3.86 8.60 -15.81
CA ARG A 896 -2.92 9.14 -14.81
C ARG A 896 -3.35 8.88 -13.38
N LEU A 897 -2.38 9.03 -12.48
CA LEU A 897 -2.66 9.39 -11.09
C LEU A 897 -2.64 10.90 -11.00
N GLU A 898 -3.70 11.47 -10.43
CA GLU A 898 -3.77 12.90 -10.20
C GLU A 898 -2.70 13.30 -9.19
N LYS A 899 -1.90 14.32 -9.51
CA LYS A 899 -0.78 14.72 -8.63
C LYS A 899 -1.28 15.25 -7.29
N SER A 900 -2.39 15.98 -7.29
CA SER A 900 -2.91 16.69 -6.11
C SER A 900 -3.37 15.78 -4.97
N ASP A 901 -3.92 14.61 -5.28
CA ASP A 901 -4.51 13.71 -4.29
C ASP A 901 -4.35 12.21 -4.59
N GLY A 902 -3.65 11.85 -5.67
CA GLY A 902 -3.37 10.47 -6.06
C GLY A 902 -4.58 9.69 -6.58
N LYS A 903 -5.68 10.35 -6.97
CA LYS A 903 -6.85 9.68 -7.57
C LYS A 903 -6.56 9.17 -8.98
N LEU A 904 -7.27 8.12 -9.38
CA LEU A 904 -7.20 7.60 -10.73
C LEU A 904 -7.99 8.51 -11.68
N ALA A 905 -7.41 8.81 -12.84
CA ALA A 905 -8.10 9.54 -13.89
C ALA A 905 -7.80 8.96 -15.28
N TYR A 906 -8.78 9.02 -16.18
CA TYR A 906 -8.62 8.66 -17.59
C TYR A 906 -9.31 9.67 -18.50
N HIS A 907 -8.77 9.86 -19.70
CA HIS A 907 -9.24 10.84 -20.65
C HIS A 907 -10.05 10.18 -21.76
N ASN A 908 -11.31 10.58 -21.92
CA ASN A 908 -12.14 10.22 -23.07
C ASN A 908 -12.99 11.41 -23.51
N ASN A 909 -13.38 11.47 -24.78
CA ASN A 909 -14.27 12.52 -25.31
C ASN A 909 -13.84 13.97 -24.97
N GLY A 910 -12.52 14.24 -24.91
CA GLY A 910 -11.97 15.56 -24.61
C GLY A 910 -12.04 15.98 -23.14
N LYS A 911 -12.27 15.05 -22.20
CA LYS A 911 -12.38 15.35 -20.76
C LYS A 911 -11.70 14.27 -19.90
N TRP A 912 -11.20 14.70 -18.73
CA TRP A 912 -10.73 13.82 -17.67
C TRP A 912 -11.90 13.30 -16.82
N ASN A 913 -11.95 11.99 -16.63
CA ASN A 913 -12.90 11.28 -15.76
C ASN A 913 -12.13 10.73 -14.57
N TYR A 914 -12.58 11.06 -13.36
CA TYR A 914 -11.92 10.69 -12.10
C TYR A 914 -12.65 9.49 -11.45
N ILE A 915 -11.89 8.53 -10.94
CA ILE A 915 -12.40 7.30 -10.31
C ILE A 915 -12.16 7.38 -8.79
N TYR A 916 -13.24 7.22 -8.02
CA TYR A 916 -13.25 7.25 -6.55
C TYR A 916 -13.30 5.83 -5.95
N GLU A 917 -13.09 5.73 -4.63
CA GLU A 917 -12.93 4.46 -3.92
C GLU A 917 -14.17 3.54 -3.95
N ASP A 918 -15.36 4.08 -4.15
CA ASP A 918 -16.62 3.34 -4.26
C ASP A 918 -16.91 2.87 -5.71
N ASN A 919 -15.94 2.98 -6.61
CA ASN A 919 -16.05 2.65 -8.03
C ASN A 919 -17.18 3.39 -8.76
N LYS A 920 -17.71 4.48 -8.19
CA LYS A 920 -18.70 5.34 -8.84
C LYS A 920 -18.02 6.55 -9.45
N ILE A 921 -18.50 6.95 -10.64
CA ILE A 921 -18.35 8.33 -11.10
C ILE A 921 -19.42 9.13 -10.35
N ASP A 922 -19.16 9.48 -9.10
CA ASP A 922 -19.99 10.50 -8.47
C ASP A 922 -19.80 11.80 -9.28
N LYS A 923 -20.93 12.40 -9.69
CA LYS A 923 -20.94 13.79 -10.18
C LYS A 923 -20.62 14.68 -8.99
N LYS A 924 -19.33 14.80 -8.69
CA LYS A 924 -18.89 15.72 -7.66
C LYS A 924 -18.99 17.13 -8.19
N GLU A 925 -19.46 17.97 -7.30
CA GLU A 925 -19.55 19.38 -7.54
C GLU A 925 -18.33 20.07 -6.92
N PHE A 926 -17.87 21.12 -7.58
CA PHE A 926 -16.64 21.82 -7.26
C PHE A 926 -16.95 23.26 -6.88
N GLY A 927 -16.21 23.76 -5.91
CA GLY A 927 -16.20 25.18 -5.54
C GLY A 927 -14.82 25.79 -5.78
N LYS A 928 -14.73 27.10 -5.63
CA LYS A 928 -13.47 27.83 -5.72
C LYS A 928 -12.99 28.20 -4.32
N LEU A 929 -11.74 27.92 -4.00
CA LEU A 929 -11.01 28.49 -2.86
C LEU A 929 -10.15 29.63 -3.41
N ILE A 930 -10.34 30.83 -2.89
CA ILE A 930 -9.51 32.01 -3.21
C ILE A 930 -8.67 32.31 -1.98
N LEU A 931 -7.35 32.21 -2.11
CA LEU A 931 -6.44 32.67 -1.08
C LEU A 931 -5.94 34.06 -1.45
N THR A 932 -5.97 34.99 -0.49
CA THR A 932 -5.48 36.36 -0.69
C THR A 932 -4.30 36.63 0.24
N GLY A 933 -3.24 37.24 -0.26
CA GLY A 933 -1.98 37.39 0.48
C GLY A 933 -0.90 38.09 -0.34
N ASP A 934 0.23 38.44 0.26
CA ASP A 934 1.29 39.15 -0.46
C ASP A 934 1.89 38.30 -1.60
N ASN A 935 2.29 38.94 -2.70
CA ASN A 935 2.87 38.33 -3.92
C ASN A 935 4.12 37.43 -3.75
N ASN A 936 4.59 37.17 -2.52
CA ASN A 936 5.83 36.44 -2.23
C ASN A 936 5.61 35.17 -1.38
N VAL A 937 4.41 34.60 -1.38
CA VAL A 937 4.10 33.38 -0.62
C VAL A 937 4.17 32.13 -1.51
N GLU A 938 4.83 31.10 -1.02
CA GLU A 938 5.07 29.84 -1.73
C GLU A 938 4.38 28.66 -1.02
N TYR A 939 3.79 27.75 -1.78
CA TYR A 939 3.17 26.52 -1.27
C TYR A 939 4.25 25.65 -0.60
N TYR A 940 3.92 24.94 0.48
CA TYR A 940 4.84 24.22 1.39
C TYR A 940 5.87 25.07 2.15
N LYS A 941 6.23 26.28 1.70
CA LYS A 941 7.13 27.17 2.47
C LYS A 941 6.38 28.10 3.42
N ASN A 942 5.26 28.66 2.98
CA ASN A 942 4.50 29.64 3.74
C ASN A 942 3.10 29.14 4.11
N TYR A 943 2.50 28.29 3.27
CA TYR A 943 1.19 27.74 3.53
C TYR A 943 0.95 26.38 2.87
N THR A 944 -0.04 25.64 3.37
CA THR A 944 -0.61 24.46 2.71
C THR A 944 -2.13 24.43 2.84
N VAL A 945 -2.78 23.64 1.98
CA VAL A 945 -4.21 23.34 2.06
C VAL A 945 -4.38 21.85 2.30
N SER A 946 -5.09 21.48 3.37
CA SER A 946 -5.44 20.07 3.63
C SER A 946 -6.95 19.85 3.53
N ARG A 947 -7.36 18.72 2.94
CA ARG A 947 -8.75 18.27 2.89
C ARG A 947 -9.04 17.27 3.99
N PHE A 948 -10.21 17.37 4.63
CA PHE A 948 -10.68 16.35 5.56
C PHE A 948 -11.28 15.15 4.83
N GLU A 949 -10.70 13.98 5.03
CA GLU A 949 -11.15 12.70 4.48
C GLU A 949 -11.00 11.58 5.53
N ASN A 950 -12.07 10.80 5.74
CA ASN A 950 -12.05 9.61 6.61
C ASN A 950 -11.46 9.83 8.01
N GLY A 951 -11.89 10.90 8.69
CA GLY A 951 -11.46 11.18 10.06
C GLY A 951 -10.13 11.91 10.18
N CYS A 952 -9.45 12.25 9.08
CA CYS A 952 -8.15 12.93 9.12
C CYS A 952 -8.02 14.00 8.04
N TYR A 953 -7.17 15.00 8.28
CA TYR A 953 -6.78 15.95 7.24
C TYR A 953 -5.61 15.41 6.44
N LYS A 954 -5.67 15.53 5.11
CA LYS A 954 -4.59 15.22 4.16
C LYS A 954 -4.18 16.47 3.40
N THR A 955 -2.91 16.83 3.47
CA THR A 955 -2.35 17.92 2.66
C THR A 955 -2.51 17.58 1.18
N LEU A 956 -2.98 18.55 0.39
CA LEU A 956 -3.08 18.44 -1.06
C LEU A 956 -1.78 18.94 -1.70
N ASP A 957 -1.45 18.42 -2.88
CA ASP A 957 -0.34 18.92 -3.67
C ASP A 957 -0.84 19.95 -4.70
N LEU A 958 -0.58 21.24 -4.46
CA LEU A 958 -1.15 22.37 -5.20
C LEU A 958 -0.09 23.42 -5.61
N ASP A 959 1.18 23.00 -5.62
CA ASP A 959 2.34 23.86 -5.88
C ASP A 959 2.48 24.30 -7.35
N GLU A 960 1.80 23.63 -8.29
CA GLU A 960 1.82 23.96 -9.72
C GLU A 960 1.01 25.22 -10.09
N ILE A 961 0.21 25.78 -9.18
CA ILE A 961 -0.64 26.95 -9.47
C ILE A 961 0.02 28.21 -8.93
N GLU A 962 0.34 29.13 -9.84
CA GLU A 962 0.98 30.41 -9.52
C GLU A 962 0.00 31.45 -8.96
N TRP A 963 0.53 32.36 -8.15
CA TRP A 963 -0.18 33.54 -7.66
C TRP A 963 -0.28 34.61 -8.75
N VAL A 964 -1.46 35.23 -8.86
CA VAL A 964 -1.74 36.34 -9.78
C VAL A 964 -2.37 37.48 -8.98
N ASP A 965 -1.79 38.68 -9.07
CA ASP A 965 -2.32 39.89 -8.42
C ASP A 965 -2.65 39.76 -6.92
N ASN A 966 -1.77 39.12 -6.12
CA ASN A 966 -1.91 38.83 -4.68
C ASN A 966 -3.02 37.81 -4.34
N GLU A 967 -3.46 37.02 -5.31
CA GLU A 967 -4.44 35.96 -5.12
C GLU A 967 -4.01 34.66 -5.79
N VAL A 968 -4.47 33.53 -5.25
CA VAL A 968 -4.41 32.23 -5.94
C VAL A 968 -5.75 31.54 -5.83
N GLU A 969 -6.16 30.90 -6.92
CA GLU A 969 -7.47 30.26 -7.03
C GLU A 969 -7.32 28.75 -7.21
N TYR A 970 -7.93 27.99 -6.31
CA TYR A 970 -8.00 26.54 -6.38
C TYR A 970 -9.42 26.08 -6.68
N TYR A 971 -9.57 25.20 -7.66
CA TYR A 971 -10.84 24.56 -7.96
C TYR A 971 -10.88 23.20 -7.27
N LEU A 972 -11.60 23.12 -6.15
CA LEU A 972 -11.55 22.00 -5.22
C LEU A 972 -12.93 21.34 -5.07
N GLU A 973 -12.95 20.04 -4.81
CA GLU A 973 -14.19 19.31 -4.53
C GLU A 973 -14.93 19.92 -3.34
N GLU A 974 -16.26 19.88 -3.34
CA GLU A 974 -17.03 20.19 -2.15
C GLU A 974 -16.55 19.36 -0.95
N GLY A 975 -16.38 20.02 0.20
CA GLY A 975 -15.85 19.39 1.40
C GLY A 975 -15.32 20.37 2.44
N TYR A 976 -14.68 19.82 3.47
CA TYR A 976 -14.08 20.56 4.56
C TYR A 976 -12.57 20.58 4.41
N TYR A 977 -12.00 21.76 4.62
CA TYR A 977 -10.59 22.04 4.39
C TYR A 977 -10.00 22.80 5.57
N ARG A 978 -8.68 22.77 5.67
CA ARG A 978 -7.91 23.68 6.51
C ARG A 978 -6.79 24.31 5.68
N VAL A 979 -6.61 25.62 5.86
CA VAL A 979 -5.45 26.35 5.34
C VAL A 979 -4.52 26.59 6.51
N ILE A 980 -3.27 26.14 6.39
CA ILE A 980 -2.26 26.26 7.44
C ILE A 980 -1.23 27.29 6.96
N THR A 981 -0.92 28.29 7.80
CA THR A 981 0.27 29.13 7.65
C THR A 981 1.20 28.86 8.82
N ALA A 982 2.51 28.81 8.55
CA ALA A 982 3.53 28.63 9.57
C ALA A 982 4.62 29.71 9.42
N ASN A 983 5.15 30.18 10.55
CA ASN A 983 6.20 31.20 10.59
C ASN A 983 7.26 30.78 11.62
N ARG A 984 8.43 30.37 11.13
CA ARG A 984 9.56 29.91 11.95
C ARG A 984 10.27 31.10 12.60
N GLN A 985 10.50 31.02 13.91
CA GLN A 985 11.16 32.06 14.71
C GLN A 985 12.67 31.76 14.83
N HIS A 986 13.49 32.74 15.25
CA HIS A 986 14.94 32.50 15.45
C HIS A 986 15.26 31.50 16.56
N ASP A 987 14.39 31.36 17.56
CA ASP A 987 14.51 30.35 18.61
C ASP A 987 14.05 28.95 18.15
N GLU A 988 13.87 28.77 16.83
CA GLU A 988 13.44 27.55 16.13
C GLU A 988 11.98 27.14 16.40
N SER A 989 11.27 27.87 17.27
CA SER A 989 9.84 27.68 17.46
C SER A 989 9.06 28.06 16.20
N ASN A 990 7.90 27.43 15.99
CA ASN A 990 7.07 27.71 14.83
C ASN A 990 5.70 28.23 15.25
N LYS A 991 5.34 29.44 14.80
CA LYS A 991 4.01 30.01 15.01
C LYS A 991 3.10 29.58 13.88
N VAL A 992 2.07 28.81 14.23
CA VAL A 992 1.16 28.19 13.28
C VAL A 992 -0.22 28.78 13.43
N ARG A 993 -0.85 29.09 12.31
CA ARG A 993 -2.25 29.50 12.22
C ARG A 993 -2.99 28.55 11.30
N VAL A 994 -4.12 28.04 11.76
CA VAL A 994 -4.97 27.14 10.99
C VAL A 994 -6.34 27.76 10.80
N VAL A 995 -6.79 27.85 9.55
CA VAL A 995 -8.12 28.34 9.19
C VAL A 995 -8.94 27.19 8.65
N HIS A 996 -10.05 26.89 9.31
CA HIS A 996 -10.99 25.89 8.82
C HIS A 996 -12.02 26.54 7.89
N CYS A 997 -12.19 25.97 6.70
CA CYS A 997 -13.15 26.44 5.72
C CYS A 997 -13.93 25.27 5.09
N LYS A 998 -15.09 25.57 4.53
CA LYS A 998 -15.91 24.61 3.76
C LYS A 998 -16.02 25.12 2.34
N ILE A 999 -15.60 24.30 1.38
CA ILE A 999 -15.81 24.57 -0.05
C ILE A 999 -17.18 24.01 -0.42
N THR A 1000 -18.02 24.85 -1.00
CA THR A 1000 -19.35 24.48 -1.49
C THR A 1000 -19.41 24.62 -3.00
N SER A 1001 -20.06 23.66 -3.65
CA SER A 1001 -20.33 23.67 -5.09
C SER A 1001 -20.74 25.03 -5.66
N ASN A 1002 -20.16 25.42 -6.79
CA ASN A 1002 -20.48 26.63 -7.55
C ASN A 1002 -20.35 27.96 -6.78
N HIS A 1003 -19.71 27.96 -5.61
CA HIS A 1003 -19.45 29.17 -4.81
C HIS A 1003 -17.93 29.37 -4.63
N SER A 1004 -17.55 30.62 -4.39
CA SER A 1004 -16.19 30.99 -4.00
C SER A 1004 -16.10 31.13 -2.47
N THR A 1005 -15.05 30.55 -1.90
CA THR A 1005 -14.68 30.68 -0.48
C THR A 1005 -13.37 31.45 -0.42
N GLU A 1006 -13.37 32.61 0.20
CA GLU A 1006 -12.17 33.45 0.32
C GLU A 1006 -11.52 33.26 1.69
N VAL A 1007 -10.20 33.04 1.72
CA VAL A 1007 -9.41 32.88 2.94
C VAL A 1007 -8.16 33.75 2.86
N PRO A 1008 -8.05 34.81 3.69
CA PRO A 1008 -6.83 35.60 3.74
C PRO A 1008 -5.70 34.85 4.45
N LEU A 1009 -4.53 34.82 3.82
CA LEU A 1009 -3.29 34.35 4.42
C LEU A 1009 -2.76 35.40 5.38
N ILE A 1010 -2.81 35.05 6.66
CA ILE A 1010 -2.30 35.87 7.75
C ILE A 1010 -1.21 35.08 8.44
N PHE A 1011 -0.04 35.70 8.57
CA PHE A 1011 1.11 35.16 9.28
C PHE A 1011 1.16 35.73 10.70
N GLU A 1012 1.40 34.88 11.69
CA GLU A 1012 1.62 35.36 13.06
C GLU A 1012 2.96 36.11 13.10
N LYS A 1013 2.94 37.34 13.64
CA LYS A 1013 4.13 38.21 13.65
C LYS A 1013 5.27 37.59 14.43
N SER A 1014 6.47 37.75 13.91
CA SER A 1014 7.69 37.43 14.63
C SER A 1014 7.88 38.38 15.82
N HIS A 1015 8.40 37.86 16.93
CA HIS A 1015 8.84 38.67 18.07
C HIS A 1015 10.30 38.35 18.31
N ASN A 1016 11.15 38.84 17.40
CA ASN A 1016 12.58 38.63 17.46
C ASN A 1016 13.22 39.76 18.28
N GLU A 1017 13.83 39.45 19.42
CA GLU A 1017 14.70 40.42 20.09
C GLU A 1017 16.00 40.55 19.31
N LYS A 1018 16.25 41.71 18.71
CA LYS A 1018 17.54 42.00 18.04
C LYS A 1018 18.66 41.92 19.08
N GLY A 1019 19.68 41.12 18.81
CA GLY A 1019 20.93 41.10 19.55
C GLY A 1019 21.63 42.46 19.49
N GLN A 1020 22.53 42.73 20.44
CA GLN A 1020 23.44 43.87 20.39
C GLN A 1020 24.89 43.35 20.51
N VAL A 1021 25.26 42.45 19.59
CA VAL A 1021 26.58 41.80 19.62
C VAL A 1021 27.56 42.63 18.79
N PRO A 1022 28.60 43.22 19.39
CA PRO A 1022 29.61 43.97 18.64
C PRO A 1022 30.43 43.03 17.76
N VAL A 1023 30.60 43.37 16.50
CA VAL A 1023 31.45 42.63 15.56
C VAL A 1023 32.86 43.21 15.63
N LYS A 1024 33.87 42.38 15.85
CA LYS A 1024 35.27 42.79 15.82
C LYS A 1024 35.69 43.25 14.43
N ASP A 1025 36.75 44.04 14.38
CA ASP A 1025 37.40 44.38 13.11
C ASP A 1025 38.34 43.25 12.68
N TYR A 1026 37.95 42.49 11.66
CA TYR A 1026 38.75 41.41 11.10
C TYR A 1026 39.61 41.92 9.95
N SER A 1027 40.85 41.44 9.85
CA SER A 1027 41.73 41.75 8.73
C SER A 1027 41.35 40.92 7.51
N LEU A 1028 41.01 41.58 6.40
CA LEU A 1028 40.54 40.95 5.18
C LEU A 1028 41.58 41.06 4.06
N ILE A 1029 41.59 40.10 3.15
CA ILE A 1029 42.39 40.14 1.92
C ILE A 1029 41.46 40.01 0.72
N THR A 1030 41.54 40.95 -0.22
CA THR A 1030 40.76 40.91 -1.46
C THR A 1030 41.36 39.92 -2.47
N ASN A 1031 40.62 39.54 -3.52
CA ASN A 1031 41.13 38.71 -4.61
C ASN A 1031 42.39 39.30 -5.29
N ASN A 1032 42.59 40.63 -5.20
CA ASN A 1032 43.75 41.33 -5.74
C ASN A 1032 44.93 41.41 -4.76
N LYS A 1033 44.86 40.73 -3.62
CA LYS A 1033 45.86 40.71 -2.54
C LYS A 1033 46.04 42.05 -1.83
N GLU A 1034 45.03 42.91 -1.89
CA GLU A 1034 44.99 44.15 -1.10
C GLU A 1034 44.45 43.83 0.30
N LYS A 1035 44.99 44.54 1.31
CA LYS A 1035 44.50 44.43 2.69
C LYS A 1035 43.33 45.37 2.88
N ASP A 1036 42.27 44.86 3.48
CA ASP A 1036 41.10 45.63 3.93
C ASP A 1036 40.73 45.23 5.36
N SER A 1037 39.69 45.83 5.93
CA SER A 1037 39.15 45.46 7.23
C SER A 1037 37.63 45.30 7.17
N LEU A 1038 37.08 44.43 8.00
CA LEU A 1038 35.64 44.20 8.01
C LEU A 1038 34.86 45.48 8.37
N HIS A 1039 35.33 46.27 9.35
CA HIS A 1039 34.68 47.52 9.73
C HIS A 1039 34.56 48.53 8.59
N ASN A 1040 35.52 48.58 7.66
CA ASN A 1040 35.43 49.44 6.48
C ASN A 1040 34.27 49.07 5.55
N LEU A 1041 33.83 47.81 5.58
CA LEU A 1041 32.73 47.29 4.75
C LEU A 1041 31.38 47.34 5.47
N LEU A 1042 31.39 47.57 6.79
CA LEU A 1042 30.20 47.68 7.64
C LEU A 1042 29.70 49.13 7.71
N ASP A 1043 29.43 49.77 6.56
CA ASP A 1043 28.94 51.16 6.48
C ASP A 1043 27.41 51.26 6.48
N THR A 1044 26.73 50.20 6.05
CA THR A 1044 25.27 50.05 6.00
C THR A 1044 24.77 48.81 6.75
N ASP A 1045 23.54 48.39 6.45
CA ASP A 1045 23.13 47.01 6.70
C ASP A 1045 23.92 46.08 5.79
N ASN A 1046 24.43 44.98 6.34
CA ASN A 1046 25.23 43.98 5.63
C ASN A 1046 24.86 42.57 6.11
N ILE A 1047 24.97 41.61 5.20
CA ILE A 1047 25.01 40.19 5.53
C ILE A 1047 26.48 39.77 5.49
N VAL A 1048 26.98 39.21 6.59
CA VAL A 1048 28.36 38.71 6.68
C VAL A 1048 28.31 37.22 6.92
N CYS A 1049 28.88 36.43 6.00
CA CYS A 1049 28.91 34.97 6.08
C CYS A 1049 30.34 34.47 6.13
N TRP A 1050 30.79 33.87 7.23
CA TRP A 1050 31.96 32.99 7.21
C TRP A 1050 31.54 31.64 6.67
N ILE A 1051 32.23 31.14 5.65
CA ILE A 1051 31.81 29.95 4.90
C ILE A 1051 33.00 29.01 4.64
N ARG A 1052 32.70 27.73 4.37
CA ARG A 1052 33.64 26.71 3.90
C ARG A 1052 33.14 26.07 2.60
N PRO A 1053 33.43 26.68 1.44
CA PRO A 1053 32.97 26.15 0.15
C PRO A 1053 33.41 24.69 -0.03
N GLY A 1054 32.51 23.83 -0.51
CA GLY A 1054 32.74 22.39 -0.68
C GLY A 1054 32.50 21.53 0.57
N GLU A 1055 32.15 22.13 1.72
CA GLU A 1055 31.79 21.42 2.96
C GLU A 1055 30.31 21.64 3.31
N GLU A 1056 29.62 20.60 3.75
CA GLU A 1056 28.31 20.75 4.38
C GLU A 1056 28.47 21.31 5.80
N PRO A 1057 27.66 22.29 6.23
CA PRO A 1057 26.42 22.78 5.61
C PRO A 1057 26.55 24.06 4.76
N THR A 1058 27.76 24.46 4.35
CA THR A 1058 27.96 25.67 3.52
C THR A 1058 27.35 25.51 2.12
N GLU A 1059 27.42 24.31 1.56
CA GLU A 1059 26.83 24.02 0.24
C GLU A 1059 25.33 24.31 0.22
N HIS A 1060 24.59 23.97 1.28
CA HIS A 1060 23.19 24.36 1.42
C HIS A 1060 22.99 25.88 1.34
N LEU A 1061 23.75 26.67 2.11
CA LEU A 1061 23.61 28.13 2.10
C LEU A 1061 23.92 28.75 0.73
N LEU A 1062 24.97 28.28 0.05
CA LEU A 1062 25.34 28.78 -1.28
C LEU A 1062 24.29 28.42 -2.34
N ASN A 1063 23.72 27.21 -2.27
CA ASN A 1063 22.61 26.82 -3.14
C ASN A 1063 21.35 27.64 -2.86
N GLU A 1064 21.04 27.94 -1.60
CA GLU A 1064 19.92 28.85 -1.26
C GLU A 1064 20.12 30.26 -1.84
N PHE A 1065 21.34 30.81 -1.82
CA PHE A 1065 21.63 32.08 -2.50
C PHE A 1065 21.39 32.00 -4.01
N ILE A 1066 21.78 30.90 -4.65
CA ILE A 1066 21.53 30.68 -6.08
C ILE A 1066 20.03 30.59 -6.38
N GLU A 1067 19.29 29.84 -5.57
CA GLU A 1067 17.84 29.67 -5.72
C GLU A 1067 17.09 30.99 -5.50
N LEU A 1068 17.52 31.78 -4.51
CA LEU A 1068 16.90 33.05 -4.12
C LEU A 1068 17.51 34.27 -4.83
N LYS A 1069 18.30 34.06 -5.89
CA LYS A 1069 19.08 35.12 -6.56
C LYS A 1069 18.26 36.37 -6.92
N GLU A 1070 17.03 36.19 -7.41
CA GLU A 1070 16.18 37.32 -7.80
C GLU A 1070 15.65 38.11 -6.59
N LYS A 1071 15.52 37.47 -5.41
CA LYS A 1071 15.16 38.16 -4.17
C LYS A 1071 16.38 38.90 -3.61
N PHE A 1072 17.57 38.28 -3.60
CA PHE A 1072 18.80 38.93 -3.13
C PHE A 1072 19.20 40.15 -3.95
N ARG A 1073 19.05 40.13 -5.29
CA ARG A 1073 19.31 41.29 -6.16
C ARG A 1073 18.44 42.51 -5.85
N LYS A 1074 17.27 42.32 -5.23
CA LYS A 1074 16.35 43.40 -4.84
C LYS A 1074 16.72 44.05 -3.50
N LEU A 1075 17.62 43.44 -2.73
CA LEU A 1075 18.07 44.00 -1.46
C LEU A 1075 19.08 45.14 -1.69
N SER A 1076 18.98 46.20 -0.91
CA SER A 1076 19.99 47.27 -0.86
C SER A 1076 21.16 46.95 0.09
N THR A 1077 21.29 45.68 0.50
CA THR A 1077 22.23 45.19 1.52
C THR A 1077 23.39 44.48 0.84
N ASN A 1078 24.64 44.73 1.27
CA ASN A 1078 25.76 43.95 0.74
C ASN A 1078 25.80 42.57 1.36
N VAL A 1079 26.12 41.55 0.56
CA VAL A 1079 26.42 40.21 1.05
C VAL A 1079 27.93 39.97 0.93
N ILE A 1080 28.57 39.76 2.08
CA ILE A 1080 30.01 39.58 2.22
C ILE A 1080 30.26 38.13 2.60
N LEU A 1081 30.95 37.38 1.74
CA LEU A 1081 31.35 36.01 1.98
C LEU A 1081 32.82 35.97 2.37
N LEU A 1082 33.10 35.45 3.55
CA LEU A 1082 34.44 35.33 4.12
C LEU A 1082 34.88 33.88 4.02
N ILE A 1083 35.85 33.65 3.13
CA ILE A 1083 36.51 32.36 2.91
C ILE A 1083 37.85 32.33 3.64
N ASN A 1084 38.42 31.16 3.87
CA ASN A 1084 39.63 31.03 4.69
C ASN A 1084 40.93 31.22 3.90
N ASN A 1085 40.94 30.91 2.60
CA ASN A 1085 42.14 30.94 1.77
C ASN A 1085 41.82 31.12 0.27
N GLU A 1086 42.86 31.37 -0.53
CA GLU A 1086 42.74 31.66 -1.97
C GLU A 1086 42.24 30.45 -2.79
N ASP A 1087 42.52 29.22 -2.36
CA ASP A 1087 42.10 28.01 -3.10
C ASP A 1087 40.58 27.82 -3.09
N GLU A 1088 39.89 28.32 -2.05
CA GLU A 1088 38.43 28.24 -1.92
C GLU A 1088 37.69 29.08 -2.97
N TYR A 1089 38.34 30.06 -3.63
CA TYR A 1089 37.75 30.77 -4.78
C TYR A 1089 37.45 29.84 -5.95
N ASP A 1090 38.15 28.71 -6.04
CA ASP A 1090 38.01 27.79 -7.15
C ASP A 1090 36.84 26.81 -7.02
N ASP A 1091 36.16 26.82 -5.87
CA ASP A 1091 35.00 25.96 -5.60
C ASP A 1091 33.86 26.17 -6.61
N LYS A 1092 33.21 25.07 -6.98
CA LYS A 1092 32.18 25.03 -8.04
C LYS A 1092 30.91 25.74 -7.61
N THR A 1093 30.44 25.51 -6.40
CA THR A 1093 29.18 26.04 -5.90
C THR A 1093 29.32 27.53 -5.59
N LEU A 1094 30.44 27.93 -4.99
CA LEU A 1094 30.79 29.34 -4.81
C LEU A 1094 30.89 30.08 -6.15
N LYS A 1095 31.60 29.52 -7.14
CA LYS A 1095 31.66 30.11 -8.50
C LYS A 1095 30.29 30.25 -9.13
N LYS A 1096 29.43 29.24 -8.98
CA LYS A 1096 28.06 29.29 -9.48
C LYS A 1096 27.26 30.38 -8.76
N ALA A 1097 27.38 30.50 -7.44
CA ALA A 1097 26.75 31.55 -6.66
C ALA A 1097 27.20 32.95 -7.11
N CYS A 1098 28.51 33.19 -7.24
CA CYS A 1098 29.05 34.47 -7.74
C CYS A 1098 28.66 34.76 -9.19
N LYS A 1099 28.49 33.74 -10.04
CA LYS A 1099 28.00 33.91 -11.41
C LYS A 1099 26.54 34.34 -11.44
N GLU A 1100 25.70 33.74 -10.60
CA GLU A 1100 24.27 34.06 -10.52
C GLU A 1100 24.01 35.35 -9.73
N LEU A 1101 24.88 35.70 -8.78
CA LEU A 1101 24.85 36.91 -7.95
C LEU A 1101 26.21 37.63 -8.01
N PRO A 1102 26.45 38.46 -9.05
CA PRO A 1102 27.72 39.19 -9.20
C PRO A 1102 27.97 40.21 -8.09
N GLU A 1103 26.96 40.55 -7.27
CA GLU A 1103 27.08 41.49 -6.17
C GLU A 1103 27.73 40.89 -4.90
N LEU A 1104 27.90 39.56 -4.83
CA LEU A 1104 28.53 38.88 -3.69
C LEU A 1104 30.00 39.32 -3.57
N LYS A 1105 30.36 39.89 -2.42
CA LYS A 1105 31.75 40.27 -2.12
C LYS A 1105 32.45 39.11 -1.42
N VAL A 1106 33.32 38.40 -2.13
CA VAL A 1106 34.09 37.29 -1.55
C VAL A 1106 35.47 37.76 -1.14
N LEU A 1107 35.82 37.61 0.14
CA LEU A 1107 37.07 38.09 0.74
C LEU A 1107 37.68 36.99 1.60
N ILE A 1108 38.99 37.04 1.80
CA ILE A 1108 39.70 36.08 2.65
C ILE A 1108 39.82 36.63 4.08
N GLU A 1109 39.38 35.87 5.06
CA GLU A 1109 39.64 36.05 6.50
C GLU A 1109 40.26 34.75 7.02
N SER A 1110 41.50 34.81 7.52
CA SER A 1110 42.31 33.61 7.80
C SER A 1110 42.49 33.30 9.29
N SER A 1111 42.02 34.17 10.18
CA SER A 1111 42.18 34.00 11.63
C SER A 1111 41.09 33.14 12.26
N LEU A 1112 39.84 33.24 11.77
CA LEU A 1112 38.67 32.52 12.27
C LEU A 1112 38.45 32.63 13.79
N GLU A 1113 38.89 33.73 14.40
CA GLU A 1113 38.70 34.01 15.83
C GLU A 1113 37.27 34.49 16.14
N LEU A 1114 36.28 33.58 16.02
CA LEU A 1114 34.85 33.90 16.05
C LEU A 1114 34.17 33.71 17.43
N ASP A 1115 34.91 33.27 18.44
CA ASP A 1115 34.37 32.90 19.77
C ASP A 1115 33.50 33.98 20.42
N ASP A 1116 33.88 35.24 20.29
CA ASP A 1116 33.13 36.36 20.90
C ASP A 1116 31.74 36.53 20.26
N ILE A 1117 31.59 36.20 18.98
CA ILE A 1117 30.29 36.23 18.29
C ILE A 1117 29.43 35.07 18.79
N TYR A 1118 29.98 33.86 18.86
CA TYR A 1118 29.27 32.68 19.35
C TYR A 1118 28.80 32.89 20.80
N VAL A 1119 29.66 33.39 21.67
CA VAL A 1119 29.31 33.71 23.07
C VAL A 1119 28.27 34.85 23.12
N GLY A 1120 28.44 35.90 22.31
CA GLY A 1120 27.54 37.05 22.29
C GLY A 1120 26.09 36.71 21.92
N PHE A 1121 25.91 35.78 20.97
CA PHE A 1121 24.60 35.25 20.59
C PHE A 1121 24.17 34.00 21.38
N ASN A 1122 24.98 33.56 22.37
CA ASN A 1122 24.76 32.34 23.14
C ASN A 1122 24.54 31.11 22.23
N MET A 1123 25.31 31.03 21.15
CA MET A 1123 25.27 29.95 20.18
C MET A 1123 25.89 28.69 20.79
N LYS A 1124 25.21 27.55 20.60
CA LYS A 1124 25.71 26.23 21.02
C LYS A 1124 26.48 25.50 19.93
N ASP A 1125 26.30 25.92 18.68
CA ASP A 1125 27.09 25.45 17.55
C ASP A 1125 28.14 26.52 17.23
N CYS A 1126 29.37 26.10 16.95
CA CYS A 1126 30.46 26.99 16.52
C CYS A 1126 30.96 26.61 15.12
N ARG A 1127 30.19 25.83 14.36
CA ARG A 1127 30.54 25.43 13.00
C ARG A 1127 30.10 26.48 11.99
N LEU A 1128 30.72 26.42 10.82
CA LEU A 1128 30.37 27.24 9.66
C LEU A 1128 29.22 26.59 8.87
N PRO A 1129 28.44 27.36 8.09
CA PRO A 1129 28.56 28.80 7.90
C PRO A 1129 28.10 29.58 9.13
N LEU A 1130 28.80 30.65 9.49
CA LEU A 1130 28.34 31.65 10.47
C LEU A 1130 27.83 32.85 9.69
N VAL A 1131 26.56 33.17 9.84
CA VAL A 1131 25.89 34.24 9.10
C VAL A 1131 25.37 35.28 10.07
N LEU A 1132 25.71 36.54 9.84
CA LEU A 1132 25.27 37.69 10.63
C LEU A 1132 24.52 38.70 9.77
N ILE A 1133 23.50 39.33 10.35
CA ILE A 1133 22.97 40.60 9.85
C ILE A 1133 23.47 41.70 10.76
N THR A 1134 24.20 42.63 10.16
CA THR A 1134 24.88 43.71 10.88
C THR A 1134 24.33 45.05 10.44
N HIS A 1135 24.01 45.92 11.40
CA HIS A 1135 23.85 47.35 11.15
C HIS A 1135 25.12 48.05 11.62
N LYS A 1136 25.98 48.41 10.67
CA LYS A 1136 27.36 48.81 10.96
C LYS A 1136 28.08 47.73 11.78
N GLU A 1137 28.83 48.11 12.82
CA GLU A 1137 29.63 47.22 13.66
C GLU A 1137 28.83 46.40 14.67
N ILE A 1138 27.49 46.43 14.63
CA ILE A 1138 26.62 45.69 15.57
C ILE A 1138 25.82 44.65 14.81
N ALA A 1139 25.97 43.39 15.20
CA ALA A 1139 25.15 42.28 14.71
C ALA A 1139 23.83 42.22 15.49
N GLY A 1140 22.72 42.36 14.76
CA GLY A 1140 21.36 42.22 15.28
C GLY A 1140 20.85 40.79 15.25
N PHE A 1141 21.31 40.00 14.28
CA PHE A 1141 20.94 38.59 14.12
C PHE A 1141 22.17 37.76 13.77
N GLY A 1142 22.15 36.49 14.16
CA GLY A 1142 23.22 35.55 13.87
C GLY A 1142 22.73 34.11 13.84
N TRP A 1143 23.27 33.33 12.91
CA TRP A 1143 23.01 31.90 12.75
C TRP A 1143 24.31 31.16 12.45
N CYS A 1144 24.42 29.91 12.87
CA CYS A 1144 25.60 29.08 12.63
C CYS A 1144 25.23 27.62 12.35
N GLY A 1145 26.09 26.92 11.62
CA GLY A 1145 25.91 25.50 11.30
C GLY A 1145 24.74 25.23 10.34
N TYR A 1146 24.08 24.08 10.50
CA TYR A 1146 23.01 23.65 9.60
C TYR A 1146 21.65 24.24 9.99
N GLN A 1147 21.09 25.05 9.09
CA GLN A 1147 19.71 25.48 9.16
C GLN A 1147 19.18 25.75 7.74
N VAL A 1148 18.25 24.91 7.28
CA VAL A 1148 17.60 25.10 5.98
C VAL A 1148 16.71 26.34 6.02
N GLY A 1149 16.78 27.15 4.97
CA GLY A 1149 16.02 28.38 4.80
C GLY A 1149 16.70 29.61 5.39
N ILE A 1150 18.00 29.55 5.76
CA ILE A 1150 18.76 30.72 6.20
C ILE A 1150 18.65 31.84 5.14
N GLY A 1151 18.81 31.53 3.86
CA GLY A 1151 18.72 32.53 2.79
C GLY A 1151 17.41 33.33 2.81
N GLN A 1152 16.29 32.65 3.04
CA GLN A 1152 14.97 33.28 3.16
C GLN A 1152 14.84 34.07 4.46
N LEU A 1153 15.30 33.51 5.60
CA LEU A 1153 15.34 34.20 6.89
C LEU A 1153 16.16 35.49 6.85
N LEU A 1154 17.26 35.51 6.08
CA LEU A 1154 18.09 36.71 5.90
C LEU A 1154 17.32 37.83 5.19
N ILE A 1155 16.62 37.49 4.11
CA ILE A 1155 15.79 38.44 3.36
C ILE A 1155 14.68 39.01 4.26
N GLU A 1156 14.03 38.17 5.07
CA GLU A 1156 12.96 38.59 5.97
C GLU A 1156 13.50 39.49 7.10
N SER A 1157 14.61 39.10 7.72
CA SER A 1157 15.19 39.79 8.88
C SER A 1157 15.79 41.16 8.53
N ILE A 1158 16.20 41.41 7.28
CA ILE A 1158 16.63 42.74 6.81
C ILE A 1158 15.44 43.70 6.70
N ASN A 1159 14.25 43.18 6.41
CA ASN A 1159 13.04 43.97 6.25
C ASN A 1159 12.31 44.24 7.58
N GLU A 1160 12.73 43.59 8.68
CA GLU A 1160 12.31 43.84 10.08
C GLU A 1160 13.14 44.95 10.75
#